data_AF-A0A0N4WYF9-F1
#
_entry.id   AF-A0A0N4WYF9-F1
#
_cell.length_a   1.000
_cell.length_b   1.000
_cell.length_c   1.000
_cell.angle_alpha   90.00
_cell.angle_beta   90.00
_cell.angle_gamma   90.00
#
_symmetry.space_group_name_H-M   'P 1'
#
loop_
_entity.id
_entity.type
_entity.pdbx_description
1 polymer ?
#
loop_
_entity_poly.entity_id
_entity_poly.type
_entity_poly.pdbx_seq_one_letter_code
_entity_poly.pdbx_strand_id
1 'polypeptide(L)'
;LPSPKDEALARTIERTIENHTALVIFKFKIVESIGNDYVNAMRMLPSLGVPRVMAPIIAPLVSYMMKSKISKRVETSLGNFSDEDFKQLLHKDLDAYRDLLAGKKFFFGDEISSADCTLFSQLATTIYIPVESYARDVIQDEYPELVTFCDNVRDKVFGKEFIPENYRDVEIVGTDLDPYNDKILKSYFQVQIRKHDWKPDIVYLYQFPRAKPVPNLSPYCLKVETFLKANKIPYEPLPSPKDEALARTIERTTENHTAMVIYNFKIAGSSGNDYVNAMGIMPSIGLPDGFTPIIAPLVTYMIKSKISKRVATSVGNFSDEDFKQLLRKDLDAYRNLLAGKKFFFGDEISSADCTLFSQLATTIYIPVDNYAKNVIQDEYPELVTFCDNVRDKVGIRKHNWKPDIVYLYQFPRAKSVPNLSPYCLKVETFLKANKIPYEVCPLLMGRSKYGLLPFIELNGEHIADSQIILHRLKTHFKVKVRISHTMFADLFQFLSFNQNLKVRGDIGGKLKHPLPSPKDEALARTIERTTENHTAMVIFKFKIVESSGNDYVMGMIPSLGLPQAFTPILAPLFSCMIKRAVSKRVATSIGNFSDEDFKQLLRKDLDTYRDLLAGKKFFFGDEITSVSSFADSLF
;
A
#
# COMPACT_ATOMS: atom_id res chain seq x y z
N LEU A 1 5.53 10.69 -24.12
CA LEU A 1 4.32 11.17 -24.84
C LEU A 1 4.67 12.47 -25.58
N PRO A 2 3.99 12.81 -26.69
CA PRO A 2 4.40 13.90 -27.58
C PRO A 2 4.09 15.30 -27.05
N SER A 3 3.08 15.47 -26.19
CA SER A 3 2.70 16.76 -25.60
C SER A 3 2.25 16.66 -24.13
N PRO A 4 2.27 17.76 -23.35
CA PRO A 4 1.68 17.81 -22.01
C PRO A 4 0.19 17.44 -21.99
N LYS A 5 -0.55 17.84 -23.03
CA LYS A 5 -1.96 17.47 -23.20
C LYS A 5 -2.14 15.96 -23.35
N ASP A 6 -1.25 15.28 -24.09
CA ASP A 6 -1.30 13.82 -24.23
C ASP A 6 -0.93 13.11 -22.93
N GLU A 7 0.00 13.67 -22.14
CA GLU A 7 0.33 13.15 -20.80
C GLU A 7 -0.84 13.29 -19.83
N ALA A 8 -1.52 14.43 -19.86
CA ALA A 8 -2.72 14.65 -19.09
C ALA A 8 -3.84 13.69 -19.51
N LEU A 9 -4.08 13.53 -20.81
CA LEU A 9 -5.04 12.56 -21.35
C LEU A 9 -4.71 11.11 -20.90
N ALA A 10 -3.45 10.69 -21.03
CA ALA A 10 -3.00 9.36 -20.60
C ALA A 10 -3.29 9.14 -19.12
N ARG A 11 -3.02 10.15 -18.29
CA ARG A 11 -3.25 10.08 -16.85
C ARG A 11 -4.74 9.95 -16.51
N THR A 12 -5.60 10.71 -17.17
CA THR A 12 -7.05 10.61 -16.98
C THR A 12 -7.53 9.19 -17.34
N ILE A 13 -7.08 8.64 -18.47
CA ILE A 13 -7.38 7.27 -18.89
C ILE A 13 -6.95 6.25 -17.82
N GLU A 14 -5.70 6.35 -17.35
CA GLU A 14 -5.17 5.45 -16.32
C GLU A 14 -6.00 5.48 -15.02
N ARG A 15 -6.44 6.67 -14.57
CA ARG A 15 -7.22 6.82 -13.34
C ARG A 15 -8.61 6.24 -13.47
N THR A 16 -9.26 6.44 -14.61
CA THR A 16 -10.57 5.85 -14.89
C THR A 16 -10.48 4.33 -14.93
N ILE A 17 -9.46 3.76 -15.58
CA ILE A 17 -9.28 2.31 -15.63
C ILE A 17 -9.12 1.71 -14.22
N GLU A 18 -8.26 2.29 -13.38
CA GLU A 18 -7.94 1.70 -12.07
C GLU A 18 -9.02 1.91 -11.01
N ASN A 19 -9.66 3.08 -10.98
CA ASN A 19 -10.61 3.43 -9.91
C ASN A 19 -12.07 3.21 -10.30
N HIS A 20 -12.37 3.07 -11.59
CA HIS A 20 -13.72 2.83 -12.08
C HIS A 20 -13.83 1.49 -12.82
N THR A 21 -13.21 1.34 -13.99
CA THR A 21 -13.37 0.15 -14.84
C THR A 21 -12.97 -1.14 -14.13
N ALA A 22 -11.88 -1.13 -13.36
CA ALA A 22 -11.44 -2.30 -12.63
C ALA A 22 -12.48 -2.79 -11.62
N LEU A 23 -13.17 -1.86 -10.94
CA LEU A 23 -14.22 -2.19 -9.97
C LEU A 23 -15.49 -2.71 -10.66
N VAL A 24 -15.88 -2.12 -11.80
CA VAL A 24 -16.99 -2.59 -12.63
C VAL A 24 -16.71 -4.01 -13.15
N ILE A 25 -15.50 -4.27 -13.67
CA ILE A 25 -15.09 -5.62 -14.09
C ILE A 25 -15.10 -6.60 -12.91
N PHE A 26 -14.64 -6.19 -11.72
CA PHE A 26 -14.64 -7.06 -10.54
C PHE A 26 -16.05 -7.40 -10.03
N LYS A 27 -17.05 -6.52 -10.21
CA LYS A 27 -18.46 -6.84 -9.93
C LYS A 27 -18.89 -8.08 -10.72
N PHE A 28 -18.68 -8.08 -12.03
CA PHE A 28 -19.06 -9.21 -12.89
C PHE A 28 -18.17 -10.45 -12.68
N LYS A 29 -16.86 -10.24 -12.54
CA LYS A 29 -15.88 -11.34 -12.49
C LYS A 29 -15.85 -12.08 -11.14
N ILE A 30 -16.18 -11.40 -10.03
CA ILE A 30 -15.99 -11.95 -8.67
C ILE A 30 -17.24 -11.85 -7.80
N VAL A 31 -18.09 -10.83 -7.96
CA VAL A 31 -19.28 -10.68 -7.12
C VAL A 31 -20.48 -11.45 -7.69
N GLU A 32 -20.68 -11.42 -9.01
CA GLU A 32 -21.80 -12.07 -9.70
C GLU A 32 -21.51 -13.48 -10.23
N SER A 33 -20.25 -13.94 -10.17
CA SER A 33 -19.82 -15.29 -10.57
C SER A 33 -20.32 -16.37 -9.58
N ILE A 34 -21.64 -16.51 -9.45
CA ILE A 34 -22.28 -17.50 -8.57
C ILE A 34 -22.04 -18.89 -9.17
N GLY A 35 -21.27 -19.72 -8.47
CA GLY A 35 -20.90 -21.09 -8.87
C GLY A 35 -19.48 -21.22 -9.44
N ASN A 36 -19.00 -20.21 -10.17
CA ASN A 36 -17.64 -20.18 -10.72
C ASN A 36 -16.57 -19.76 -9.69
N ASP A 37 -16.92 -19.06 -8.61
CA ASP A 37 -15.93 -18.60 -7.61
C ASP A 37 -15.17 -19.74 -6.91
N TYR A 38 -15.84 -20.87 -6.65
CA TYR A 38 -15.20 -22.07 -6.09
C TYR A 38 -14.28 -22.73 -7.13
N VAL A 39 -14.73 -22.84 -8.39
CA VAL A 39 -13.97 -23.43 -9.49
C VAL A 39 -12.74 -22.55 -9.82
N ASN A 40 -12.91 -21.24 -9.79
CA ASN A 40 -11.87 -20.24 -10.00
C ASN A 40 -10.84 -20.30 -8.86
N ALA A 41 -11.29 -20.33 -7.60
CA ALA A 41 -10.39 -20.53 -6.46
C ALA A 41 -9.69 -21.90 -6.53
N MET A 42 -10.37 -22.98 -6.92
CA MET A 42 -9.77 -24.30 -7.12
C MET A 42 -8.73 -24.33 -8.24
N ARG A 43 -8.88 -23.53 -9.30
CA ARG A 43 -7.89 -23.39 -10.38
C ARG A 43 -6.74 -22.46 -10.02
N MET A 44 -7.01 -21.41 -9.24
CA MET A 44 -6.01 -20.41 -8.85
C MET A 44 -5.18 -20.79 -7.62
N LEU A 45 -5.76 -21.45 -6.60
CA LEU A 45 -5.03 -21.80 -5.38
C LEU A 45 -3.80 -22.68 -5.67
N PRO A 46 -3.87 -23.70 -6.55
CA PRO A 46 -2.68 -24.46 -6.93
C PRO A 46 -1.64 -23.66 -7.72
N SER A 47 -2.06 -22.71 -8.58
CA SER A 47 -1.11 -21.83 -9.29
C SER A 47 -0.45 -20.81 -8.35
N LEU A 48 -1.06 -20.57 -7.20
CA LEU A 48 -0.52 -19.80 -6.09
C LEU A 48 0.28 -20.65 -5.08
N GLY A 49 0.55 -21.93 -5.39
CA GLY A 49 1.40 -22.79 -4.55
C GLY A 49 0.68 -23.48 -3.38
N VAL A 50 -0.65 -23.42 -3.32
CA VAL A 50 -1.44 -24.20 -2.35
C VAL A 50 -1.48 -25.67 -2.79
N PRO A 51 -1.13 -26.64 -1.93
CA PRO A 51 -1.25 -28.05 -2.28
C PRO A 51 -2.66 -28.40 -2.74
N ARG A 52 -2.80 -29.15 -3.83
CA ARG A 52 -4.10 -29.47 -4.47
C ARG A 52 -5.09 -30.12 -3.51
N VAL A 53 -4.60 -30.88 -2.53
CA VAL A 53 -5.42 -31.55 -1.51
C VAL A 53 -6.07 -30.54 -0.56
N MET A 54 -5.45 -29.38 -0.33
CA MET A 54 -5.98 -28.31 0.51
C MET A 54 -6.91 -27.36 -0.25
N ALA A 55 -6.84 -27.31 -1.57
CA ALA A 55 -7.61 -26.38 -2.39
C ALA A 55 -9.15 -26.50 -2.20
N PRO A 56 -9.77 -27.71 -2.11
CA PRO A 56 -11.21 -27.84 -1.87
C PRO A 56 -11.66 -27.30 -0.51
N ILE A 57 -10.78 -27.37 0.50
CA ILE A 57 -11.06 -26.94 1.88
C ILE A 57 -10.93 -25.42 1.98
N ILE A 58 -9.93 -24.86 1.33
CA ILE A 58 -9.58 -23.43 1.40
C ILE A 58 -10.43 -22.60 0.44
N ALA A 59 -10.80 -23.14 -0.73
CA ALA A 59 -11.52 -22.42 -1.77
C ALA A 59 -12.82 -21.77 -1.28
N PRO A 60 -13.75 -22.45 -0.57
CA PRO A 60 -14.99 -21.81 -0.12
C PRO A 60 -14.75 -20.60 0.79
N LEU A 61 -13.78 -20.71 1.72
CA LEU A 61 -13.43 -19.64 2.64
C LEU A 61 -12.79 -18.45 1.90
N VAL A 62 -11.82 -18.72 1.02
CA VAL A 62 -11.13 -17.67 0.24
C VAL A 62 -12.10 -16.98 -0.70
N SER A 63 -12.97 -17.72 -1.41
CA SER A 63 -13.99 -17.16 -2.29
C SER A 63 -14.96 -16.26 -1.51
N TYR A 64 -15.45 -16.71 -0.36
CA TYR A 64 -16.30 -15.87 0.51
C TYR A 64 -15.58 -14.59 0.97
N MET A 65 -14.35 -14.72 1.47
CA MET A 65 -13.56 -13.57 1.93
C MET A 65 -13.24 -12.57 0.81
N MET A 66 -12.88 -13.05 -0.38
CA MET A 66 -12.61 -12.21 -1.54
C MET A 66 -13.87 -11.50 -2.01
N LYS A 67 -14.98 -12.22 -2.14
CA LYS A 67 -16.28 -11.67 -2.54
C LYS A 67 -16.74 -10.57 -1.58
N SER A 68 -16.69 -10.83 -0.27
CA SER A 68 -17.07 -9.85 0.75
C SER A 68 -16.21 -8.58 0.67
N LYS A 69 -14.88 -8.72 0.55
CA LYS A 69 -13.97 -7.57 0.45
C LYS A 69 -14.18 -6.76 -0.82
N ILE A 70 -14.38 -7.43 -1.96
CA ILE A 70 -14.54 -6.78 -3.26
C ILE A 70 -15.92 -6.13 -3.38
N SER A 71 -16.99 -6.80 -2.95
CA SER A 71 -18.34 -6.21 -2.89
C SER A 71 -18.32 -4.91 -2.09
N LYS A 72 -17.73 -4.95 -0.89
CA LYS A 72 -17.59 -3.76 -0.05
C LYS A 72 -16.78 -2.66 -0.72
N ARG A 73 -15.72 -3.00 -1.45
CA ARG A 73 -14.89 -2.02 -2.16
C ARG A 73 -15.66 -1.38 -3.32
N VAL A 74 -16.40 -2.17 -4.09
CA VAL A 74 -17.28 -1.70 -5.17
C VAL A 74 -18.35 -0.76 -4.60
N GLU A 75 -19.09 -1.20 -3.58
CA GLU A 75 -20.14 -0.40 -2.91
C GLU A 75 -19.61 0.91 -2.34
N THR A 76 -18.42 0.90 -1.72
CA THR A 76 -17.84 2.09 -1.08
C THR A 76 -17.33 3.12 -2.10
N SER A 77 -16.84 2.65 -3.24
CA SER A 77 -16.14 3.49 -4.22
C SER A 77 -17.06 3.95 -5.35
N LEU A 78 -17.85 3.03 -5.93
CA LEU A 78 -18.77 3.34 -7.01
C LEU A 78 -20.18 3.63 -6.48
N GLY A 79 -20.60 2.91 -5.43
CA GLY A 79 -21.98 2.92 -4.96
C GLY A 79 -22.63 1.56 -5.14
N ASN A 80 -23.86 1.44 -4.64
CA ASN A 80 -24.69 0.24 -4.78
C ASN A 80 -25.72 0.47 -5.88
N PHE A 81 -25.45 -0.06 -7.09
CA PHE A 81 -26.31 0.06 -8.26
C PHE A 81 -26.91 -1.28 -8.66
N SER A 82 -27.92 -1.24 -9.55
CA SER A 82 -28.45 -2.47 -10.15
C SER A 82 -27.44 -3.10 -11.11
N ASP A 83 -27.58 -4.40 -11.39
CA ASP A 83 -26.70 -5.09 -12.32
C ASP A 83 -26.78 -4.47 -13.74
N GLU A 84 -27.96 -4.04 -14.18
CA GLU A 84 -28.14 -3.32 -15.46
C GLU A 84 -27.40 -1.97 -15.50
N ASP A 85 -27.39 -1.22 -14.39
CA ASP A 85 -26.60 0.01 -14.31
C ASP A 85 -25.10 -0.30 -14.41
N PHE A 86 -24.61 -1.37 -13.76
CA PHE A 86 -23.22 -1.80 -13.90
C PHE A 86 -22.87 -2.23 -15.33
N LYS A 87 -23.81 -2.88 -16.04
CA LYS A 87 -23.62 -3.25 -17.45
C LYS A 87 -23.49 -1.99 -18.30
N GLN A 88 -24.35 -1.00 -18.09
CA GLN A 88 -24.25 0.29 -18.79
C GLN A 88 -22.95 1.02 -18.47
N LEU A 89 -22.52 1.02 -17.20
CA LEU A 89 -21.24 1.61 -16.81
C LEU A 89 -20.06 0.94 -17.52
N LEU A 90 -20.09 -0.39 -17.66
CA LEU A 90 -19.07 -1.15 -18.39
C LEU A 90 -19.03 -0.74 -19.87
N HIS A 91 -20.18 -0.73 -20.56
CA HIS A 91 -20.26 -0.31 -21.97
C HIS A 91 -19.75 1.12 -22.15
N LYS A 92 -20.16 2.04 -21.28
CA LYS A 92 -19.69 3.43 -21.33
C LYS A 92 -18.17 3.56 -21.16
N ASP A 93 -17.54 2.71 -20.35
CA ASP A 93 -16.09 2.64 -20.22
C ASP A 93 -15.44 2.12 -21.51
N LEU A 94 -15.92 0.98 -22.02
CA LEU A 94 -15.37 0.33 -23.20
C LEU A 94 -15.54 1.17 -24.46
N ASP A 95 -16.69 1.82 -24.65
CA ASP A 95 -16.93 2.79 -25.72
C ASP A 95 -15.93 3.94 -25.65
N ALA A 96 -15.69 4.50 -24.46
CA ALA A 96 -14.72 5.57 -24.30
C ALA A 96 -13.31 5.12 -24.70
N TYR A 97 -12.92 3.89 -24.35
CA TYR A 97 -11.61 3.34 -24.75
C TYR A 97 -11.52 3.08 -26.25
N ARG A 98 -12.56 2.51 -26.86
CA ARG A 98 -12.65 2.31 -28.32
C ARG A 98 -12.52 3.64 -29.06
N ASP A 99 -13.27 4.65 -28.62
CA ASP A 99 -13.32 5.96 -29.28
C ASP A 99 -12.02 6.76 -29.08
N LEU A 100 -11.36 6.63 -27.91
CA LEU A 100 -10.05 7.22 -27.65
C LEU A 100 -8.93 6.52 -28.42
N LEU A 101 -9.02 5.19 -28.60
CA LEU A 101 -8.10 4.42 -29.44
C LEU A 101 -8.25 4.83 -30.91
N ALA A 102 -9.47 5.10 -31.36
CA ALA A 102 -9.79 5.61 -32.70
C ALA A 102 -9.14 4.79 -33.83
N GLY A 103 -9.18 3.45 -33.71
CA GLY A 103 -8.60 2.50 -34.67
C GLY A 103 -7.07 2.46 -34.73
N LYS A 104 -6.37 3.18 -33.84
CA LYS A 104 -4.91 3.12 -33.75
C LYS A 104 -4.45 1.83 -33.06
N LYS A 105 -3.17 1.50 -33.26
CA LYS A 105 -2.54 0.36 -32.58
C LYS A 105 -2.48 0.54 -31.06
N PHE A 106 -2.13 1.75 -30.61
CA PHE A 106 -2.09 2.18 -29.22
C PHE A 106 -2.65 3.60 -29.09
N PHE A 107 -3.01 4.04 -27.88
CA PHE A 107 -3.68 5.34 -27.65
C PHE A 107 -2.95 6.54 -28.27
N PHE A 108 -1.62 6.51 -28.25
CA PHE A 108 -0.77 7.64 -28.65
C PHE A 108 0.14 7.35 -29.85
N GLY A 109 -0.21 6.36 -30.68
CA GLY A 109 0.53 6.02 -31.91
C GLY A 109 1.03 4.58 -31.91
N ASP A 110 2.27 4.37 -32.35
CA ASP A 110 2.86 3.04 -32.55
C ASP A 110 3.69 2.53 -31.37
N GLU A 111 3.90 3.38 -30.35
CA GLU A 111 4.61 3.02 -29.13
C GLU A 111 3.67 2.85 -27.95
N ILE A 112 3.99 1.87 -27.10
CA ILE A 112 3.21 1.54 -25.91
C ILE A 112 3.44 2.61 -24.85
N SER A 113 2.37 3.30 -24.47
CA SER A 113 2.36 4.25 -23.35
C SER A 113 1.99 3.58 -22.02
N SER A 114 2.08 4.32 -20.93
CA SER A 114 1.60 3.83 -19.62
C SER A 114 0.09 3.67 -19.54
N ALA A 115 -0.68 4.43 -20.34
CA ALA A 115 -2.12 4.23 -20.47
C ALA A 115 -2.42 2.89 -21.16
N ASP A 116 -1.65 2.55 -22.20
CA ASP A 116 -1.78 1.26 -22.89
C ASP A 116 -1.42 0.10 -21.96
N CYS A 117 -0.36 0.23 -21.16
CA CYS A 117 0.01 -0.77 -20.14
C CYS A 117 -1.12 -0.98 -19.13
N THR A 118 -1.82 0.09 -18.74
CA THR A 118 -2.90 0.05 -17.76
C THR A 118 -4.15 -0.62 -18.33
N LEU A 119 -4.59 -0.21 -19.52
CA LEU A 119 -5.75 -0.83 -20.18
C LEU A 119 -5.50 -2.30 -20.49
N PHE A 120 -4.35 -2.60 -21.12
CA PHE A 120 -3.95 -3.97 -21.42
C PHE A 120 -4.00 -4.83 -20.16
N SER A 121 -3.38 -4.38 -19.07
CA SER A 121 -3.31 -5.17 -17.85
C SER A 121 -4.68 -5.52 -17.29
N GLN A 122 -5.64 -4.59 -17.38
CA GLN A 122 -6.99 -4.79 -16.89
C GLN A 122 -7.75 -5.77 -17.79
N LEU A 123 -7.78 -5.53 -19.11
CA LEU A 123 -8.50 -6.37 -20.07
C LEU A 123 -7.88 -7.75 -20.22
N ALA A 124 -6.54 -7.86 -20.24
CA ALA A 124 -5.81 -9.13 -20.36
C ALA A 124 -6.15 -10.13 -19.26
N THR A 125 -6.34 -9.64 -18.02
CA THR A 125 -6.77 -10.52 -16.92
C THR A 125 -8.23 -10.95 -17.03
N THR A 126 -9.03 -10.31 -17.88
CA THR A 126 -10.43 -10.70 -18.13
C THR A 126 -10.53 -11.65 -19.32
N ILE A 127 -9.83 -11.38 -20.42
CA ILE A 127 -9.99 -12.14 -21.67
C ILE A 127 -9.08 -13.37 -21.76
N TYR A 128 -7.85 -13.35 -21.21
CA TYR A 128 -6.90 -14.47 -21.34
C TYR A 128 -6.92 -15.43 -20.15
N ILE A 129 -7.65 -15.11 -19.08
CA ILE A 129 -7.88 -16.04 -17.98
C ILE A 129 -9.14 -16.83 -18.33
N PRO A 130 -9.10 -18.18 -18.34
CA PRO A 130 -10.22 -19.02 -18.78
C PRO A 130 -11.33 -19.09 -17.71
N VAL A 131 -11.91 -17.94 -17.41
CA VAL A 131 -13.05 -17.76 -16.51
C VAL A 131 -14.17 -17.13 -17.32
N GLU A 132 -15.33 -17.75 -17.29
CA GLU A 132 -16.55 -17.22 -17.91
C GLU A 132 -17.09 -16.10 -17.01
N SER A 133 -17.36 -14.94 -17.61
CA SER A 133 -17.96 -13.80 -16.93
C SER A 133 -18.58 -12.87 -17.96
N TYR A 134 -19.65 -12.18 -17.59
CA TYR A 134 -20.30 -11.19 -18.45
C TYR A 134 -19.32 -10.19 -19.06
N ALA A 135 -18.37 -9.67 -18.26
CA ALA A 135 -17.37 -8.73 -18.73
C ALA A 135 -16.45 -9.32 -19.81
N ARG A 136 -16.11 -10.62 -19.73
CA ARG A 136 -15.31 -11.30 -20.76
C ARG A 136 -16.10 -11.38 -22.06
N ASP A 137 -17.34 -11.86 -21.98
CA ASP A 137 -18.19 -12.08 -23.14
C ASP A 137 -18.43 -10.76 -23.88
N VAL A 138 -18.79 -9.69 -23.16
CA VAL A 138 -18.93 -8.34 -23.74
C VAL A 138 -17.64 -7.86 -24.42
N ILE A 139 -16.48 -7.99 -23.76
CA ILE A 139 -15.21 -7.54 -24.35
C ILE A 139 -14.86 -8.36 -25.60
N GLN A 140 -15.07 -9.68 -25.58
CA GLN A 140 -14.73 -10.57 -26.69
C GLN A 140 -15.68 -10.43 -27.88
N ASP A 141 -16.98 -10.32 -27.62
CA ASP A 141 -18.02 -10.39 -28.64
C ASP A 141 -18.38 -9.01 -29.21
N GLU A 142 -18.35 -7.96 -28.38
CA GLU A 142 -18.84 -6.63 -28.76
C GLU A 142 -17.72 -5.60 -29.04
N TYR A 143 -16.50 -5.83 -28.54
CA TYR A 143 -15.36 -4.89 -28.66
C TYR A 143 -14.10 -5.53 -29.29
N PRO A 144 -14.18 -6.07 -30.52
CA PRO A 144 -13.05 -6.74 -31.18
C PRO A 144 -11.83 -5.84 -31.39
N GLU A 145 -12.00 -4.53 -31.46
CA GLU A 145 -10.90 -3.55 -31.54
C GLU A 145 -10.08 -3.53 -30.24
N LEU A 146 -10.73 -3.67 -29.08
CA LEU A 146 -10.05 -3.75 -27.78
C LEU A 146 -9.37 -5.10 -27.57
N VAL A 147 -9.94 -6.18 -28.12
CA VAL A 147 -9.27 -7.50 -28.18
C VAL A 147 -8.01 -7.42 -29.04
N THR A 148 -8.12 -6.82 -30.23
CA THR A 148 -7.00 -6.59 -31.15
C THR A 148 -5.91 -5.73 -30.49
N PHE A 149 -6.30 -4.68 -29.77
CA PHE A 149 -5.39 -3.88 -28.95
C PHE A 149 -4.64 -4.74 -27.93
N CYS A 150 -5.33 -5.64 -27.21
CA CYS A 150 -4.70 -6.51 -26.23
C CYS A 150 -3.71 -7.50 -26.87
N ASP A 151 -4.08 -8.09 -28.01
CA ASP A 151 -3.22 -9.00 -28.77
C ASP A 151 -1.95 -8.28 -29.24
N ASN A 152 -2.08 -7.05 -29.72
CA ASN A 152 -0.95 -6.21 -30.12
C ASN A 152 0.05 -5.96 -28.97
N VAL A 153 -0.43 -5.69 -27.76
CA VAL A 153 0.44 -5.51 -26.58
C VAL A 153 1.05 -6.84 -26.16
N ARG A 154 0.24 -7.91 -26.08
CA ARG A 154 0.70 -9.27 -25.75
C ARG A 154 1.85 -9.70 -26.65
N ASP A 155 1.66 -9.60 -27.96
CA ASP A 155 2.61 -10.11 -28.94
C ASP A 155 3.88 -9.25 -28.99
N LYS A 156 3.76 -7.92 -28.82
CA LYS A 156 4.91 -6.99 -28.80
C LYS A 156 5.74 -7.12 -27.51
N VAL A 157 5.12 -7.41 -26.36
CA VAL A 157 5.76 -7.33 -25.04
C VAL A 157 6.11 -8.70 -24.45
N PHE A 158 5.21 -9.68 -24.58
CA PHE A 158 5.29 -10.96 -23.90
C PHE A 158 5.47 -12.15 -24.85
N GLY A 159 5.08 -12.02 -26.12
CA GLY A 159 5.17 -13.10 -27.11
C GLY A 159 4.54 -14.39 -26.59
N LYS A 160 5.34 -15.48 -26.52
CA LYS A 160 4.89 -16.82 -26.09
C LYS A 160 4.68 -16.98 -24.58
N GLU A 161 4.90 -15.94 -23.76
CA GLU A 161 4.67 -16.01 -22.31
C GLU A 161 3.19 -16.09 -21.93
N PHE A 162 2.27 -15.77 -22.85
CA PHE A 162 0.85 -16.09 -22.75
C PHE A 162 0.58 -17.44 -23.43
N ILE A 163 -0.10 -18.36 -22.74
CA ILE A 163 -0.47 -19.66 -23.31
C ILE A 163 -1.87 -19.56 -23.95
N PRO A 164 -2.05 -19.89 -25.25
CA PRO A 164 -3.33 -19.79 -25.93
C PRO A 164 -4.44 -20.72 -25.38
N GLU A 165 -5.69 -20.35 -25.67
CA GLU A 165 -6.98 -20.87 -25.16
C GLU A 165 -7.28 -22.38 -25.29
N ASN A 166 -6.42 -23.21 -25.90
CA ASN A 166 -6.71 -24.65 -26.12
C ASN A 166 -6.49 -25.54 -24.88
N TYR A 167 -6.82 -25.05 -23.69
CA TYR A 167 -6.62 -25.76 -22.41
C TYR A 167 -7.91 -26.45 -21.92
N ARG A 168 -8.65 -27.11 -22.83
CA ARG A 168 -9.75 -28.01 -22.43
C ARG A 168 -9.30 -29.47 -22.26
N ASP A 169 -8.19 -29.92 -22.86
CA ASP A 169 -7.85 -31.36 -22.94
C ASP A 169 -6.42 -31.75 -22.52
N VAL A 170 -5.79 -31.07 -21.56
CA VAL A 170 -4.52 -31.56 -20.99
C VAL A 170 -4.83 -32.42 -19.76
N GLU A 171 -4.93 -33.74 -19.98
CA GLU A 171 -4.71 -34.73 -18.94
C GLU A 171 -3.46 -34.34 -18.16
N ILE A 172 -3.60 -34.32 -16.83
CA ILE A 172 -2.50 -34.01 -15.92
C ILE A 172 -1.57 -35.22 -15.91
N VAL A 173 -0.71 -35.32 -16.92
CA VAL A 173 0.45 -36.21 -16.87
C VAL A 173 1.41 -35.62 -15.83
N GLY A 174 1.81 -36.49 -14.92
CA GLY A 174 2.50 -36.16 -13.69
C GLY A 174 3.91 -35.60 -13.87
N THR A 175 4.41 -35.14 -12.72
CA THR A 175 5.82 -35.07 -12.33
C THR A 175 6.76 -34.38 -13.31
N ASP A 176 7.00 -33.09 -13.05
CA ASP A 176 8.36 -32.61 -12.82
C ASP A 176 8.31 -31.35 -11.95
N LEU A 177 8.97 -31.42 -10.79
CA LEU A 177 9.21 -30.26 -9.95
C LEU A 177 10.16 -29.34 -10.70
N ASP A 178 9.68 -28.12 -10.99
CA ASP A 178 10.43 -27.06 -11.64
C ASP A 178 11.83 -26.85 -10.98
N PRO A 179 12.94 -26.92 -11.75
CA PRO A 179 14.30 -26.61 -11.28
C PRO A 179 14.44 -25.22 -10.63
N TYR A 180 13.48 -24.32 -10.84
CA TYR A 180 13.46 -22.98 -10.26
C TYR A 180 13.39 -23.00 -8.71
N ASN A 181 12.70 -23.98 -8.12
CA ASN A 181 12.58 -24.09 -6.66
C ASN A 181 13.90 -24.50 -5.97
N ASP A 182 14.75 -25.26 -6.66
CA ASP A 182 16.04 -25.71 -6.10
C ASP A 182 17.09 -24.57 -6.06
N LYS A 183 16.98 -23.62 -7.00
CA LYS A 183 17.82 -22.41 -7.03
C LYS A 183 17.43 -21.43 -5.92
N ILE A 184 16.14 -21.33 -5.61
CA ILE A 184 15.62 -20.52 -4.50
C ILE A 184 16.09 -21.09 -3.16
N LEU A 185 15.98 -22.42 -2.95
CA LEU A 185 16.49 -23.07 -1.73
C LEU A 185 18.01 -22.89 -1.55
N LYS A 186 18.80 -22.99 -2.63
CA LYS A 186 20.25 -22.70 -2.58
C LYS A 186 20.58 -21.23 -2.33
N SER A 187 19.70 -20.30 -2.72
CA SER A 187 19.87 -18.87 -2.44
C SER A 187 19.63 -18.51 -0.96
N TYR A 188 18.80 -19.28 -0.25
CA TYR A 188 18.59 -19.12 1.19
C TYR A 188 19.82 -19.51 2.04
N PHE A 189 20.77 -20.27 1.48
CA PHE A 189 22.01 -20.70 2.14
C PHE A 189 23.27 -20.07 1.56
N GLN A 190 23.19 -18.88 0.96
CA GLN A 190 24.40 -18.11 0.65
C GLN A 190 25.09 -17.68 1.96
N VAL A 191 26.26 -18.25 2.23
CA VAL A 191 27.13 -17.84 3.34
C VAL A 191 27.61 -16.42 3.06
N GLN A 192 26.98 -15.44 3.68
CA GLN A 192 27.37 -14.04 3.59
C GLN A 192 28.63 -13.78 4.44
N ILE A 193 29.63 -13.12 3.86
CA ILE A 193 30.78 -12.58 4.60
C ILE A 193 30.25 -11.42 5.44
N ARG A 194 30.32 -11.54 6.77
CA ARG A 194 29.73 -10.57 7.71
C ARG A 194 30.71 -9.49 8.20
N LYS A 195 32.02 -9.65 8.00
CA LYS A 195 33.03 -8.63 8.27
C LYS A 195 33.73 -8.24 6.97
N HIS A 196 33.50 -7.01 6.52
CA HIS A 196 33.99 -6.51 5.23
C HIS A 196 35.38 -5.86 5.30
N ASP A 197 35.83 -5.46 6.49
CA ASP A 197 37.13 -4.86 6.82
C ASP A 197 38.10 -5.88 7.44
N TRP A 198 38.21 -7.06 6.84
CA TRP A 198 39.02 -8.16 7.36
C TRP A 198 40.52 -7.91 7.16
N LYS A 199 41.33 -8.44 8.09
CA LYS A 199 42.80 -8.47 7.97
C LYS A 199 43.24 -9.82 7.41
N PRO A 200 44.25 -9.86 6.52
CA PRO A 200 44.85 -11.11 6.08
C PRO A 200 45.27 -11.99 7.26
N ASP A 201 45.04 -13.28 7.10
CA ASP A 201 45.45 -14.34 8.03
C ASP A 201 44.80 -14.29 9.44
N ILE A 202 43.76 -13.47 9.65
CA ILE A 202 42.96 -13.46 10.90
C ILE A 202 41.61 -14.13 10.68
N VAL A 203 41.26 -15.10 11.53
CA VAL A 203 39.96 -15.77 11.51
C VAL A 203 38.92 -14.98 12.32
N TYR A 204 37.79 -14.61 11.73
CA TYR A 204 36.69 -13.95 12.44
C TYR A 204 35.64 -14.97 12.87
N LEU A 205 35.57 -15.22 14.18
CA LEU A 205 34.73 -16.28 14.74
C LEU A 205 33.41 -15.73 15.25
N TYR A 206 32.32 -16.05 14.56
CA TYR A 206 30.94 -15.79 15.01
C TYR A 206 30.50 -16.90 15.98
N GLN A 207 30.21 -16.53 17.22
CA GLN A 207 29.89 -17.51 18.25
C GLN A 207 28.98 -16.97 19.35
N PHE A 208 28.43 -17.88 20.16
CA PHE A 208 27.59 -17.53 21.31
C PHE A 208 28.37 -16.79 22.41
N PRO A 209 27.66 -16.00 23.26
CA PRO A 209 28.22 -15.26 24.39
C PRO A 209 29.17 -16.08 25.27
N ARG A 210 30.22 -15.42 25.79
CA ARG A 210 31.06 -16.01 26.83
C ARG A 210 30.33 -16.07 28.16
N ALA A 211 30.50 -17.16 28.91
CA ALA A 211 29.96 -17.31 30.25
C ALA A 211 31.08 -17.38 31.29
N LYS A 212 30.85 -16.95 32.54
CA LYS A 212 31.86 -17.02 33.61
C LYS A 212 32.47 -18.42 33.82
N PRO A 213 31.71 -19.54 33.81
CA PRO A 213 32.29 -20.87 34.02
C PRO A 213 32.87 -21.51 32.76
N VAL A 214 32.50 -21.08 31.54
CA VAL A 214 32.97 -21.67 30.28
C VAL A 214 33.11 -20.61 29.16
N PRO A 215 34.17 -20.69 28.32
CA PRO A 215 34.41 -19.70 27.26
C PRO A 215 33.27 -19.59 26.24
N ASN A 216 32.51 -20.67 26.01
CA ASN A 216 31.34 -20.67 25.12
C ASN A 216 30.28 -21.67 25.61
N LEU A 217 29.00 -21.32 25.48
CA LEU A 217 27.86 -22.18 25.84
C LEU A 217 27.55 -23.25 24.78
N SER A 218 27.99 -23.05 23.53
CA SER A 218 27.84 -24.04 22.46
C SER A 218 29.06 -24.97 22.41
N PRO A 219 28.88 -26.30 22.51
CA PRO A 219 29.97 -27.25 22.38
C PRO A 219 30.64 -27.21 20.99
N TYR A 220 29.93 -26.76 19.96
CA TYR A 220 30.47 -26.61 18.60
C TYR A 220 31.35 -25.37 18.46
N CYS A 221 30.91 -24.23 19.00
CA CYS A 221 31.72 -23.01 19.03
C CYS A 221 32.96 -23.20 19.92
N LEU A 222 32.80 -23.88 21.06
CA LEU A 222 33.91 -24.23 21.94
C LEU A 222 34.93 -25.13 21.22
N LYS A 223 34.47 -26.11 20.40
CA LYS A 223 35.35 -26.96 19.58
C LYS A 223 36.18 -26.14 18.59
N VAL A 224 35.56 -25.21 17.87
CA VAL A 224 36.24 -24.36 16.87
C VAL A 224 37.21 -23.39 17.55
N GLU A 225 36.78 -22.73 18.63
CA GLU A 225 37.65 -21.83 19.40
C GLU A 225 38.84 -22.58 20.03
N THR A 226 38.61 -23.80 20.53
CA THR A 226 39.68 -24.66 21.08
C THR A 226 40.67 -25.05 19.99
N PHE A 227 40.18 -25.39 18.78
CA PHE A 227 41.05 -25.70 17.64
C PHE A 227 41.91 -24.49 17.23
N LEU A 228 41.33 -23.30 17.12
CA LEU A 228 42.06 -22.08 16.78
C LEU A 228 43.14 -21.75 17.83
N LYS A 229 42.79 -21.87 19.12
CA LYS A 229 43.75 -21.68 20.23
C LYS A 229 44.87 -22.73 20.24
N ALA A 230 44.52 -24.01 20.10
CA ALA A 230 45.49 -25.10 20.13
C ALA A 230 46.52 -25.00 18.99
N ASN A 231 46.10 -24.48 17.84
CA ASN A 231 46.95 -24.30 16.66
C ASN A 231 47.57 -22.90 16.55
N LYS A 232 47.41 -22.04 17.58
CA LYS A 232 47.92 -20.65 17.59
C LYS A 232 47.49 -19.83 16.36
N ILE A 233 46.30 -20.10 15.83
CA ILE A 233 45.74 -19.36 14.69
C ILE A 233 45.13 -18.06 15.23
N PRO A 234 45.57 -16.87 14.75
CA PRO A 234 45.04 -15.60 15.24
C PRO A 234 43.57 -15.44 14.85
N TYR A 235 42.73 -15.08 15.82
CA TYR A 235 41.30 -14.93 15.61
C TYR A 235 40.71 -13.76 16.42
N GLU A 236 39.68 -13.11 15.87
CA GLU A 236 38.89 -12.08 16.54
C GLU A 236 37.47 -12.60 16.83
N PRO A 237 37.01 -12.60 18.10
CA PRO A 237 35.63 -12.90 18.43
C PRO A 237 34.74 -11.71 18.08
N LEU A 238 33.62 -11.97 17.40
CA LEU A 238 32.59 -10.97 17.10
C LEU A 238 31.26 -11.39 17.74
N PRO A 239 30.54 -10.47 18.43
CA PRO A 239 30.85 -9.05 18.67
C PRO A 239 31.85 -8.77 19.82
N SER A 240 32.34 -7.53 19.95
CA SER A 240 33.29 -7.14 21.01
C SER A 240 32.64 -7.32 22.40
N PRO A 241 33.39 -7.76 23.44
CA PRO A 241 32.81 -7.95 24.77
C PRO A 241 32.15 -6.70 25.37
N LYS A 242 32.61 -5.51 24.97
CA LYS A 242 32.06 -4.22 25.42
C LYS A 242 30.74 -3.91 24.70
N ASP A 243 30.68 -4.12 23.39
CA ASP A 243 29.47 -3.88 22.60
C ASP A 243 28.40 -4.92 22.93
N GLU A 244 28.79 -6.15 23.24
CA GLU A 244 27.88 -7.19 23.71
C GLU A 244 27.30 -6.88 25.09
N ALA A 245 28.13 -6.41 26.03
CA ALA A 245 27.66 -5.95 27.33
C ALA A 245 26.68 -4.77 27.18
N LEU A 246 27.00 -3.82 26.29
CA LEU A 246 26.15 -2.68 25.98
C LEU A 246 24.82 -3.11 25.34
N ALA A 247 24.86 -4.02 24.35
CA ALA A 247 23.67 -4.58 23.71
C ALA A 247 22.76 -5.26 24.73
N ARG A 248 23.33 -6.10 25.60
CA ARG A 248 22.60 -6.74 26.70
C ARG A 248 21.98 -5.74 27.66
N THR A 249 22.67 -4.65 27.98
CA THR A 249 22.12 -3.59 28.83
C THR A 249 20.94 -2.91 28.13
N ILE A 250 21.08 -2.54 26.85
CA ILE A 250 19.99 -1.95 26.06
C ILE A 250 18.78 -2.89 26.04
N GLU A 251 18.99 -4.17 25.72
CA GLU A 251 17.94 -5.19 25.69
C GLU A 251 17.24 -5.34 27.04
N ARG A 252 18.00 -5.50 28.13
CA ARG A 252 17.44 -5.70 29.47
C ARG A 252 16.71 -4.48 30.00
N THR A 253 17.26 -3.29 29.79
CA THR A 253 16.58 -2.03 30.17
C THR A 253 15.29 -1.87 29.36
N THR A 254 15.33 -2.14 28.06
CA THR A 254 14.15 -2.04 27.20
C THR A 254 13.05 -3.01 27.62
N GLU A 255 13.37 -4.30 27.77
CA GLU A 255 12.38 -5.36 28.03
C GLU A 255 11.80 -5.32 29.44
N ASN A 256 12.60 -4.95 30.44
CA ASN A 256 12.21 -5.06 31.84
C ASN A 256 11.79 -3.71 32.45
N HIS A 257 12.48 -2.63 32.11
CA HIS A 257 12.22 -1.32 32.69
C HIS A 257 11.37 -0.45 31.77
N THR A 258 11.90 -0.09 30.58
CA THR A 258 11.22 0.81 29.63
C THR A 258 9.87 0.26 29.21
N ALA A 259 9.76 -1.05 28.96
CA ALA A 259 8.49 -1.68 28.61
C ALA A 259 7.42 -1.51 29.70
N MET A 260 7.81 -1.64 30.97
CA MET A 260 6.90 -1.50 32.10
C MET A 260 6.50 -0.04 32.34
N VAL A 261 7.45 0.90 32.20
CA VAL A 261 7.16 2.35 32.24
C VAL A 261 6.19 2.74 31.11
N ILE A 262 6.41 2.24 29.89
CA ILE A 262 5.52 2.47 28.76
C ILE A 262 4.14 1.80 28.99
N TYR A 263 4.08 0.60 29.55
CA TYR A 263 2.80 -0.04 29.91
C TYR A 263 2.02 0.72 30.98
N ASN A 264 2.70 1.45 31.86
CA ASN A 264 2.01 2.36 32.78
C ASN A 264 1.17 3.39 32.00
N PHE A 265 1.77 4.02 30.99
CA PHE A 265 1.09 5.03 30.16
C PHE A 265 0.15 4.46 29.09
N LYS A 266 0.34 3.21 28.66
CA LYS A 266 -0.52 2.58 27.65
C LYS A 266 -1.74 1.88 28.25
N ILE A 267 -1.60 1.31 29.45
CA ILE A 267 -2.58 0.36 29.99
C ILE A 267 -2.98 0.70 31.42
N ALA A 268 -2.02 0.89 32.33
CA ALA A 268 -2.35 1.10 33.75
C ALA A 268 -3.01 2.46 34.01
N GLY A 269 -2.63 3.49 33.24
CA GLY A 269 -3.11 4.86 33.36
C GLY A 269 -4.46 5.13 32.68
N SER A 270 -4.80 6.42 32.59
CA SER A 270 -6.10 6.93 32.12
C SER A 270 -6.47 6.50 30.69
N SER A 271 -5.49 6.25 29.82
CA SER A 271 -5.64 5.83 28.42
C SER A 271 -5.91 4.33 28.21
N GLY A 272 -5.85 3.51 29.27
CA GLY A 272 -5.85 2.05 29.10
C GLY A 272 -7.12 1.44 28.51
N ASN A 273 -8.26 2.15 28.58
CA ASN A 273 -9.48 1.70 27.93
C ASN A 273 -9.38 1.83 26.40
N ASP A 274 -8.78 2.91 25.90
CA ASP A 274 -8.61 3.16 24.46
C ASP A 274 -7.60 2.20 23.85
N TYR A 275 -6.55 1.86 24.60
CA TYR A 275 -5.55 0.89 24.17
C TYR A 275 -6.10 -0.53 24.03
N VAL A 276 -6.88 -1.02 25.01
CA VAL A 276 -7.50 -2.36 24.95
C VAL A 276 -8.50 -2.43 23.78
N ASN A 277 -9.23 -1.36 23.53
CA ASN A 277 -10.14 -1.26 22.38
C ASN A 277 -9.38 -1.25 21.03
N ALA A 278 -8.28 -0.51 20.92
CA ALA A 278 -7.52 -0.40 19.67
C ALA A 278 -6.73 -1.65 19.29
N MET A 279 -6.35 -2.49 20.27
CA MET A 279 -5.71 -3.79 19.99
C MET A 279 -6.68 -4.83 19.40
N GLY A 280 -7.98 -4.54 19.30
CA GLY A 280 -8.94 -5.47 18.69
C GLY A 280 -9.09 -6.79 19.45
N ILE A 281 -8.78 -6.81 20.76
CA ILE A 281 -8.87 -8.01 21.59
C ILE A 281 -10.29 -8.57 21.59
N MET A 282 -11.31 -7.72 21.67
CA MET A 282 -12.71 -8.14 21.73
C MET A 282 -13.18 -8.90 20.46
N PRO A 283 -12.94 -8.41 19.22
CA PRO A 283 -13.16 -9.18 18.00
C PRO A 283 -12.40 -10.51 17.92
N SER A 284 -11.18 -10.57 18.47
CA SER A 284 -10.34 -11.79 18.40
C SER A 284 -10.83 -12.94 19.30
N ILE A 285 -11.73 -12.66 20.25
CA ILE A 285 -12.34 -13.64 21.15
C ILE A 285 -13.61 -14.25 20.56
N GLY A 286 -14.11 -13.75 19.41
CA GLY A 286 -15.24 -14.33 18.68
C GLY A 286 -16.62 -14.06 19.32
N LEU A 287 -16.74 -13.02 20.15
CA LEU A 287 -18.01 -12.62 20.75
C LEU A 287 -18.90 -11.87 19.74
N PRO A 288 -20.24 -12.11 19.73
CA PRO A 288 -21.18 -11.32 18.92
C PRO A 288 -21.13 -9.83 19.31
N ASP A 289 -21.21 -8.93 18.32
CA ASP A 289 -21.02 -7.48 18.50
C ASP A 289 -21.88 -6.84 19.60
N GLY A 290 -23.07 -7.40 19.88
CA GLY A 290 -23.97 -6.94 20.94
C GLY A 290 -23.50 -7.20 22.38
N PHE A 291 -22.59 -8.14 22.60
CA PHE A 291 -22.04 -8.47 23.93
C PHE A 291 -20.77 -7.70 24.28
N THR A 292 -20.09 -7.14 23.27
CA THR A 292 -18.84 -6.39 23.42
C THR A 292 -18.94 -5.22 24.42
N PRO A 293 -20.00 -4.36 24.41
CA PRO A 293 -20.10 -3.24 25.33
C PRO A 293 -20.25 -3.65 26.80
N ILE A 294 -20.78 -4.85 27.06
CA ILE A 294 -21.05 -5.37 28.41
C ILE A 294 -19.78 -5.98 29.00
N ILE A 295 -19.01 -6.72 28.18
CA ILE A 295 -17.85 -7.50 28.63
C ILE A 295 -16.56 -6.66 28.59
N ALA A 296 -16.45 -5.69 27.68
CA ALA A 296 -15.25 -4.87 27.51
C ALA A 296 -14.79 -4.15 28.79
N PRO A 297 -15.67 -3.54 29.62
CA PRO A 297 -15.24 -2.90 30.87
C PRO A 297 -14.61 -3.87 31.87
N LEU A 298 -15.17 -5.09 31.98
CA LEU A 298 -14.67 -6.12 32.89
C LEU A 298 -13.31 -6.66 32.42
N VAL A 299 -13.17 -6.99 31.13
CA VAL A 299 -11.91 -7.46 30.54
C VAL A 299 -10.83 -6.39 30.65
N THR A 300 -11.18 -5.14 30.38
CA THR A 300 -10.26 -3.99 30.53
C THR A 300 -9.81 -3.84 31.98
N TYR A 301 -10.72 -3.92 32.95
CA TYR A 301 -10.38 -3.89 34.38
C TYR A 301 -9.44 -5.03 34.78
N MET A 302 -9.70 -6.26 34.33
CA MET A 302 -8.84 -7.42 34.61
C MET A 302 -7.42 -7.26 34.03
N ILE A 303 -7.32 -6.78 32.78
CA ILE A 303 -6.05 -6.51 32.11
C ILE A 303 -5.31 -5.38 32.85
N LYS A 304 -5.99 -4.27 33.16
CA LYS A 304 -5.43 -3.16 33.95
C LYS A 304 -4.88 -3.64 35.29
N SER A 305 -5.68 -4.36 36.07
CA SER A 305 -5.28 -4.85 37.40
C SER A 305 -4.02 -5.73 37.34
N LYS A 306 -3.95 -6.67 36.38
CA LYS A 306 -2.77 -7.54 36.22
C LYS A 306 -1.53 -6.76 35.81
N ILE A 307 -1.67 -5.81 34.90
CA ILE A 307 -0.54 -5.05 34.36
C ILE A 307 -0.06 -4.01 35.38
N SER A 308 -0.95 -3.30 36.08
CA SER A 308 -0.58 -2.41 37.18
C SER A 308 0.20 -3.14 38.27
N LYS A 309 -0.21 -4.36 38.65
CA LYS A 309 0.55 -5.19 39.59
C LYS A 309 1.94 -5.54 39.05
N ARG A 310 2.03 -5.91 37.77
CA ARG A 310 3.31 -6.24 37.13
C ARG A 310 4.25 -5.03 37.04
N VAL A 311 3.73 -3.84 36.73
CA VAL A 311 4.50 -2.59 36.73
C VAL A 311 5.02 -2.29 38.14
N ALA A 312 4.14 -2.38 39.14
CA ALA A 312 4.50 -2.17 40.55
C ALA A 312 5.62 -3.12 41.03
N THR A 313 5.57 -4.39 40.63
CA THR A 313 6.60 -5.37 41.01
C THR A 313 7.91 -5.25 40.22
N SER A 314 7.87 -4.70 39.00
CA SER A 314 9.03 -4.68 38.09
C SER A 314 9.84 -3.39 38.20
N VAL A 315 9.15 -2.25 38.29
CA VAL A 315 9.77 -0.92 38.31
C VAL A 315 9.59 -0.28 39.68
N GLY A 316 8.41 -0.45 40.28
CA GLY A 316 8.04 0.15 41.57
C GLY A 316 6.72 0.91 41.48
N ASN A 317 6.21 1.34 42.64
CA ASN A 317 5.07 2.26 42.71
C ASN A 317 5.60 3.68 42.78
N PHE A 318 5.30 4.46 41.74
CA PHE A 318 5.75 5.84 41.61
C PHE A 318 4.57 6.76 41.31
N SER A 319 4.77 8.06 41.51
CA SER A 319 3.82 9.06 41.02
C SER A 319 3.85 9.12 39.48
N ASP A 320 2.80 9.67 38.88
CA ASP A 320 2.78 9.87 37.42
C ASP A 320 3.98 10.72 36.96
N GLU A 321 4.33 11.79 37.68
CA GLU A 321 5.47 12.64 37.34
C GLU A 321 6.81 11.89 37.41
N ASP A 322 6.98 11.01 38.39
CA ASP A 322 8.17 10.16 38.50
C ASP A 322 8.24 9.18 37.33
N PHE A 323 7.11 8.57 36.93
CA PHE A 323 7.07 7.72 35.73
C PHE A 323 7.42 8.49 34.45
N LYS A 324 7.00 9.77 34.34
CA LYS A 324 7.37 10.63 33.21
C LYS A 324 8.87 10.89 33.18
N GLN A 325 9.48 11.15 34.35
CA GLN A 325 10.93 11.32 34.46
C GLN A 325 11.69 10.02 34.15
N LEU A 326 11.22 8.87 34.63
CA LEU A 326 11.81 7.57 34.32
C LEU A 326 11.78 7.28 32.82
N LEU A 327 10.66 7.56 32.15
CA LEU A 327 10.56 7.40 30.70
C LEU A 327 11.57 8.29 29.97
N ARG A 328 11.65 9.57 30.32
CA ARG A 328 12.60 10.50 29.69
C ARG A 328 14.05 10.07 29.92
N LYS A 329 14.41 9.60 31.12
CA LYS A 329 15.76 9.08 31.41
C LYS A 329 16.12 7.88 30.52
N ASP A 330 15.19 6.94 30.33
CA ASP A 330 15.39 5.81 29.44
C ASP A 330 15.57 6.27 27.98
N LEU A 331 14.70 7.17 27.51
CA LEU A 331 14.76 7.71 26.13
C LEU A 331 16.03 8.53 25.89
N ASP A 332 16.46 9.34 26.86
CA ASP A 332 17.73 10.08 26.82
C ASP A 332 18.92 9.11 26.70
N ALA A 333 18.90 8.01 27.45
CA ALA A 333 19.93 6.99 27.36
C ALA A 333 19.98 6.36 25.96
N TYR A 334 18.84 6.00 25.37
CA TYR A 334 18.80 5.47 24.00
C TYR A 334 19.25 6.50 22.96
N ARG A 335 18.81 7.76 23.05
CA ARG A 335 19.24 8.84 22.17
C ARG A 335 20.75 9.03 22.23
N ASN A 336 21.31 9.09 23.44
CA ASN A 336 22.73 9.28 23.66
C ASN A 336 23.56 8.09 23.17
N LEU A 337 23.07 6.86 23.33
CA LEU A 337 23.73 5.65 22.83
C LEU A 337 23.67 5.53 21.30
N LEU A 338 22.56 5.96 20.70
CA LEU A 338 22.42 6.01 19.25
C LEU A 338 23.40 7.05 18.65
N ALA A 339 23.59 8.19 19.32
CA ALA A 339 24.56 9.23 18.97
C ALA A 339 24.48 9.67 17.49
N GLY A 340 23.26 9.75 16.94
CA GLY A 340 23.01 10.12 15.54
C GLY A 340 23.31 9.03 14.50
N LYS A 341 23.70 7.82 14.92
CA LYS A 341 23.88 6.67 14.03
C LYS A 341 22.53 6.11 13.56
N LYS A 342 22.56 5.32 12.48
CA LYS A 342 21.38 4.63 11.95
C LYS A 342 20.88 3.52 12.88
N PHE A 343 21.81 2.75 13.45
CA PHE A 343 21.57 1.68 14.43
C PHE A 343 22.65 1.74 15.54
N PHE A 344 22.44 1.08 16.68
CA PHE A 344 23.33 1.15 17.85
C PHE A 344 24.78 0.76 17.54
N PHE A 345 24.99 -0.21 16.66
CA PHE A 345 26.32 -0.79 16.37
C PHE A 345 26.77 -0.59 14.90
N GLY A 346 26.24 0.42 14.21
CA GLY A 346 26.69 0.80 12.86
C GLY A 346 25.55 0.79 11.85
N ASP A 347 25.83 0.27 10.65
CA ASP A 347 24.87 0.26 9.53
C ASP A 347 24.01 -1.00 9.48
N GLU A 348 24.29 -2.02 10.28
CA GLU A 348 23.52 -3.27 10.36
C GLU A 348 22.63 -3.33 11.61
N ILE A 349 21.46 -3.96 11.47
CA ILE A 349 20.50 -4.14 12.58
C ILE A 349 21.05 -5.21 13.54
N SER A 350 21.18 -4.86 14.81
CA SER A 350 21.51 -5.76 15.90
C SER A 350 20.28 -6.26 16.66
N SER A 351 20.48 -7.22 17.58
CA SER A 351 19.42 -7.66 18.50
C SER A 351 18.93 -6.54 19.41
N ALA A 352 19.82 -5.66 19.87
CA ALA A 352 19.45 -4.49 20.66
C ALA A 352 18.58 -3.50 19.87
N ASP A 353 18.87 -3.32 18.57
CA ASP A 353 18.05 -2.49 17.68
C ASP A 353 16.65 -3.08 17.53
N CYS A 354 16.55 -4.41 17.32
CA CYS A 354 15.27 -5.12 17.27
C CYS A 354 14.46 -4.97 18.56
N THR A 355 15.12 -5.11 19.71
CA THR A 355 14.46 -5.03 21.02
C THR A 355 13.93 -3.62 21.28
N LEU A 356 14.72 -2.57 21.08
CA LEU A 356 14.24 -1.19 21.22
C LEU A 356 13.15 -0.87 20.21
N PHE A 357 13.36 -1.23 18.94
CA PHE A 357 12.38 -1.02 17.88
C PHE A 357 11.03 -1.65 18.24
N SER A 358 11.01 -2.90 18.73
CA SER A 358 9.75 -3.57 19.08
C SER A 358 8.93 -2.80 20.13
N GLN A 359 9.61 -2.20 21.11
CA GLN A 359 8.97 -1.48 22.19
C GLN A 359 8.48 -0.08 21.75
N LEU A 360 9.29 0.63 20.97
CA LEU A 360 8.94 1.95 20.44
C LEU A 360 7.88 1.86 19.33
N ALA A 361 8.03 0.94 18.38
CA ALA A 361 7.10 0.75 17.26
C ALA A 361 5.69 0.40 17.72
N THR A 362 5.55 -0.47 18.73
CA THR A 362 4.23 -0.79 19.33
C THR A 362 3.63 0.37 20.13
N THR A 363 4.36 1.46 20.32
CA THR A 363 3.88 2.66 21.01
C THR A 363 3.57 3.77 19.99
N ILE A 364 4.44 3.97 19.00
CA ILE A 364 4.33 5.02 17.98
C ILE A 364 3.26 4.66 16.92
N TYR A 365 3.22 3.41 16.45
CA TYR A 365 2.40 3.03 15.29
C TYR A 365 0.97 2.59 15.64
N ILE A 366 0.64 2.40 16.92
CA ILE A 366 -0.73 2.10 17.34
C ILE A 366 -1.55 3.39 17.29
N PRO A 367 -2.77 3.38 16.72
CA PRO A 367 -3.61 4.58 16.55
C PRO A 367 -4.31 4.98 17.85
N VAL A 368 -3.57 5.06 18.96
CA VAL A 368 -4.03 5.50 20.27
C VAL A 368 -3.03 6.51 20.83
N ASP A 369 -3.52 7.70 21.12
CA ASP A 369 -2.70 8.73 21.71
C ASP A 369 -2.56 8.49 23.22
N ASN A 370 -1.33 8.61 23.70
CA ASN A 370 -0.97 8.44 25.10
C ASN A 370 0.29 9.25 25.38
N TYR A 371 0.56 9.49 26.67
CA TYR A 371 1.70 10.31 27.08
C TYR A 371 3.02 9.82 26.48
N ALA A 372 3.29 8.50 26.52
CA ALA A 372 4.55 7.95 26.02
C ALA A 372 4.71 8.15 24.51
N LYS A 373 3.65 7.93 23.73
CA LYS A 373 3.64 8.19 22.29
C LYS A 373 3.95 9.65 21.98
N ASN A 374 3.26 10.58 22.65
CA ASN A 374 3.43 12.01 22.41
C ASN A 374 4.84 12.47 22.78
N VAL A 375 5.37 12.06 23.93
CA VAL A 375 6.76 12.39 24.32
C VAL A 375 7.77 11.85 23.31
N ILE A 376 7.62 10.60 22.87
CA ILE A 376 8.56 10.03 21.89
C ILE A 376 8.50 10.79 20.56
N GLN A 377 7.30 11.17 20.11
CA GLN A 377 7.12 11.88 18.83
C GLN A 377 7.57 13.34 18.88
N ASP A 378 7.26 14.04 19.98
CA ASP A 378 7.44 15.49 20.09
C ASP A 378 8.83 15.85 20.64
N GLU A 379 9.37 15.07 21.58
CA GLU A 379 10.62 15.38 22.30
C GLU A 379 11.82 14.54 21.80
N TYR A 380 11.60 13.41 21.11
CA TYR A 380 12.66 12.47 20.68
C TYR A 380 12.57 12.05 19.19
N PRO A 381 12.58 13.01 18.24
CA PRO A 381 12.44 12.71 16.82
C PRO A 381 13.55 11.78 16.26
N GLU A 382 14.72 11.71 16.90
CA GLU A 382 15.80 10.81 16.51
C GLU A 382 15.44 9.34 16.77
N LEU A 383 14.67 9.06 17.82
CA LEU A 383 14.19 7.70 18.11
C LEU A 383 13.03 7.30 17.19
N VAL A 384 12.23 8.26 16.73
CA VAL A 384 11.26 8.05 15.64
C VAL A 384 11.99 7.72 14.34
N THR A 385 13.00 8.52 14.00
CA THR A 385 13.86 8.30 12.82
C THR A 385 14.56 6.94 12.88
N PHE A 386 15.04 6.52 14.05
CA PHE A 386 15.56 5.18 14.29
C PHE A 386 14.51 4.10 13.97
N CYS A 387 13.27 4.26 14.43
CA CYS A 387 12.20 3.31 14.13
C CYS A 387 11.85 3.28 12.64
N ASP A 388 11.87 4.43 11.96
CA ASP A 388 11.71 4.51 10.51
C ASP A 388 12.87 3.78 9.80
N ASN A 389 14.12 3.99 10.22
CA ASN A 389 15.30 3.32 9.68
C ASN A 389 15.23 1.79 9.81
N VAL A 390 14.80 1.27 10.96
CA VAL A 390 14.61 -0.17 11.18
C VAL A 390 13.47 -0.69 10.30
N ARG A 391 12.32 0.00 10.28
CA ARG A 391 11.19 -0.37 9.42
C ARG A 391 11.58 -0.41 7.95
N ASP A 392 12.30 0.60 7.47
CA ASP A 392 12.66 0.75 6.07
C ASP A 392 13.71 -0.30 5.67
N LYS A 393 14.69 -0.59 6.55
CA LYS A 393 15.70 -1.63 6.29
C LYS A 393 15.12 -3.05 6.36
N VAL A 394 14.20 -3.33 7.28
CA VAL A 394 13.46 -4.62 7.33
C VAL A 394 12.45 -4.71 6.17
N GLY A 395 11.99 -3.58 5.65
CA GLY A 395 11.10 -3.48 4.50
C GLY A 395 11.75 -3.81 3.16
N ILE A 396 13.09 -3.75 3.08
CA ILE A 396 13.86 -4.15 1.89
C ILE A 396 14.16 -5.65 2.01
N ARG A 397 13.75 -6.42 1.00
CA ARG A 397 13.88 -7.87 0.95
C ARG A 397 15.13 -8.31 0.18
N LYS A 398 15.58 -7.55 -0.82
CA LYS A 398 16.81 -7.82 -1.59
C LYS A 398 17.94 -6.96 -1.07
N HIS A 399 18.79 -7.52 -0.22
CA HIS A 399 19.95 -6.79 0.33
C HIS A 399 21.19 -6.81 -0.60
N ASN A 400 21.27 -7.76 -1.52
CA ASN A 400 22.36 -7.90 -2.51
C ASN A 400 21.92 -7.41 -3.90
N TRP A 401 21.32 -6.23 -3.95
CA TRP A 401 20.83 -5.64 -5.19
C TRP A 401 21.98 -5.14 -6.07
N LYS A 402 21.78 -5.18 -7.40
CA LYS A 402 22.68 -4.56 -8.38
C LYS A 402 22.18 -3.17 -8.75
N PRO A 403 23.08 -2.18 -8.94
CA PRO A 403 22.68 -0.84 -9.39
C PRO A 403 21.85 -0.92 -10.68
N ASP A 404 20.77 -0.14 -10.71
CA ASP A 404 19.87 0.06 -11.85
C ASP A 404 19.16 -1.20 -12.34
N ILE A 405 19.07 -2.25 -11.50
CA ILE A 405 18.18 -3.39 -11.72
C ILE A 405 16.94 -3.23 -10.84
N VAL A 406 15.76 -3.32 -11.45
CA VAL A 406 14.48 -3.29 -10.74
C VAL A 406 14.16 -4.68 -10.19
N TYR A 407 14.01 -4.83 -8.88
CA TYR A 407 13.50 -6.06 -8.27
C TYR A 407 11.99 -5.96 -8.10
N LEU A 408 11.24 -6.59 -9.01
CA LEU A 408 9.78 -6.52 -9.05
C LEU A 408 9.15 -7.61 -8.19
N TYR A 409 8.54 -7.21 -7.08
CA TYR A 409 7.79 -8.10 -6.22
C TYR A 409 6.33 -8.17 -6.65
N GLN A 410 5.92 -9.36 -7.09
CA GLN A 410 4.58 -9.63 -7.62
C GLN A 410 4.13 -11.05 -7.34
N PHE A 411 2.88 -11.39 -7.66
CA PHE A 411 2.38 -12.77 -7.52
C PHE A 411 3.16 -13.75 -8.41
N PRO A 412 3.24 -15.04 -8.02
CA PRO A 412 3.77 -16.09 -8.89
C PRO A 412 3.08 -16.11 -10.26
N ARG A 413 3.83 -16.50 -11.29
CA ARG A 413 3.29 -16.63 -12.65
C ARG A 413 2.22 -17.73 -12.70
N ALA A 414 1.12 -17.46 -13.40
CA ALA A 414 0.12 -18.47 -13.70
C ALA A 414 0.45 -19.17 -15.03
N LYS A 415 -0.18 -20.31 -15.29
CA LYS A 415 0.02 -21.04 -16.56
C LYS A 415 -0.45 -20.23 -17.76
N SER A 416 -1.63 -19.60 -17.69
CA SER A 416 -2.22 -18.90 -18.84
C SER A 416 -1.72 -17.46 -19.04
N VAL A 417 -1.36 -16.78 -17.95
CA VAL A 417 -0.97 -15.36 -17.97
C VAL A 417 0.25 -15.09 -17.06
N PRO A 418 1.12 -14.13 -17.42
CA PRO A 418 2.29 -13.77 -16.61
C PRO A 418 1.93 -13.34 -15.17
N ASN A 419 0.80 -12.66 -14.98
CA ASN A 419 0.29 -12.33 -13.65
C ASN A 419 -1.24 -12.25 -13.63
N LEU A 420 -1.83 -12.70 -12.53
CA LEU A 420 -3.28 -12.70 -12.30
C LEU A 420 -3.79 -11.34 -11.77
N SER A 421 -2.88 -10.51 -11.26
CA SER A 421 -3.19 -9.15 -10.82
C SER A 421 -2.95 -8.16 -11.98
N PRO A 422 -3.96 -7.34 -12.34
CA PRO A 422 -3.78 -6.31 -13.38
C PRO A 422 -2.70 -5.30 -12.97
N TYR A 423 -2.63 -4.91 -11.69
CA TYR A 423 -1.60 -3.99 -11.22
C TYR A 423 -0.16 -4.54 -11.34
N CYS A 424 0.03 -5.85 -11.11
CA CYS A 424 1.34 -6.49 -11.32
C CYS A 424 1.69 -6.56 -12.81
N LEU A 425 0.72 -6.99 -13.64
CA LEU A 425 0.89 -7.08 -15.08
C LEU A 425 1.18 -5.72 -15.71
N LYS A 426 0.57 -4.64 -15.21
CA LYS A 426 0.85 -3.26 -15.61
C LYS A 426 2.31 -2.88 -15.46
N VAL A 427 2.88 -3.11 -14.27
CA VAL A 427 4.28 -2.75 -13.97
C VAL A 427 5.24 -3.57 -14.83
N GLU A 428 4.99 -4.88 -14.96
CA GLU A 428 5.81 -5.75 -15.81
C GLU A 428 5.72 -5.37 -17.30
N THR A 429 4.51 -5.06 -17.79
CA THR A 429 4.29 -4.57 -19.16
C THR A 429 5.09 -3.30 -19.42
N PHE A 430 5.06 -2.34 -18.47
CA PHE A 430 5.81 -1.10 -18.59
C PHE A 430 7.33 -1.32 -18.62
N LEU A 431 7.85 -2.17 -17.75
CA LEU A 431 9.28 -2.52 -17.70
C LEU A 431 9.75 -3.14 -19.02
N LYS A 432 9.02 -4.15 -19.52
CA LYS A 432 9.35 -4.82 -20.79
C LYS A 432 9.21 -3.88 -21.99
N ALA A 433 8.12 -3.11 -22.08
CA ALA A 433 7.89 -2.16 -23.19
C ALA A 433 9.02 -1.12 -23.31
N ASN A 434 9.59 -0.69 -22.17
CA ASN A 434 10.68 0.27 -22.11
C ASN A 434 12.08 -0.37 -22.03
N LYS A 435 12.17 -1.70 -22.12
CA LYS A 435 13.44 -2.47 -22.03
C LYS A 435 14.23 -2.16 -20.75
N ILE A 436 13.54 -1.91 -19.64
CA ILE A 436 14.15 -1.65 -18.33
C ILE A 436 14.58 -3.00 -17.74
N PRO A 437 15.83 -3.17 -17.27
CA PRO A 437 16.29 -4.42 -16.69
C PRO A 437 15.61 -4.68 -15.33
N TYR A 438 15.04 -5.88 -15.17
CA TYR A 438 14.34 -6.26 -13.96
C TYR A 438 14.47 -7.75 -13.61
N GLU A 439 14.31 -8.08 -12.33
CA GLU A 439 14.22 -9.44 -11.80
C GLU A 439 12.84 -9.62 -11.14
N VAL A 440 12.13 -10.70 -11.48
CA VAL A 440 10.85 -11.02 -10.83
C VAL A 440 11.10 -11.76 -9.52
N CYS A 441 10.58 -11.19 -8.44
CA CYS A 441 10.63 -11.76 -7.09
C CYS A 441 9.23 -12.22 -6.68
N PRO A 442 8.87 -13.51 -6.89
CA PRO A 442 7.51 -14.00 -6.64
C PRO A 442 7.17 -14.00 -5.14
N LEU A 443 6.01 -13.45 -4.79
CA LEU A 443 5.48 -13.41 -3.42
C LEU A 443 4.04 -13.91 -3.37
N LEU A 444 3.80 -14.91 -2.52
CA LEU A 444 2.43 -15.37 -2.24
C LEU A 444 1.75 -14.50 -1.17
N MET A 445 2.35 -14.42 0.01
CA MET A 445 1.80 -13.69 1.16
C MET A 445 2.50 -12.37 1.47
N GLY A 446 3.68 -12.11 0.89
CA GLY A 446 4.39 -10.85 1.09
C GLY A 446 3.64 -9.66 0.48
N ARG A 447 3.63 -8.53 1.19
CA ARG A 447 3.02 -7.28 0.75
C ARG A 447 4.01 -6.13 0.94
N SER A 448 3.74 -5.01 0.27
CA SER A 448 4.47 -3.75 0.45
C SER A 448 4.18 -3.09 1.81
N LYS A 449 4.86 -1.98 2.10
CA LYS A 449 4.58 -1.12 3.27
C LYS A 449 3.11 -0.63 3.34
N TYR A 450 2.41 -0.57 2.21
CA TYR A 450 0.98 -0.19 2.14
C TYR A 450 0.02 -1.38 2.14
N GLY A 451 0.53 -2.61 2.32
CA GLY A 451 -0.28 -3.83 2.26
C GLY A 451 -0.69 -4.23 0.83
N LEU A 452 -0.19 -3.54 -0.19
CA LEU A 452 -0.52 -3.75 -1.61
C LEU A 452 0.60 -4.49 -2.35
N LEU A 453 0.25 -5.09 -3.50
CA LEU A 453 1.15 -5.58 -4.54
C LEU A 453 0.70 -4.96 -5.88
N PRO A 454 1.62 -4.67 -6.83
CA PRO A 454 3.07 -4.91 -6.76
C PRO A 454 3.82 -3.86 -5.93
N PHE A 455 5.08 -4.15 -5.60
CA PHE A 455 6.08 -3.15 -5.22
C PHE A 455 7.43 -3.49 -5.87
N ILE A 456 8.33 -2.52 -5.91
CA ILE A 456 9.69 -2.72 -6.40
C ILE A 456 10.72 -2.35 -5.34
N GLU A 457 11.90 -2.94 -5.47
CA GLU A 457 13.12 -2.42 -4.86
C GLU A 457 14.07 -1.99 -5.96
N LEU A 458 14.53 -0.74 -5.91
CA LEU A 458 15.46 -0.16 -6.88
C LEU A 458 16.51 0.64 -6.12
N ASN A 459 17.78 0.30 -6.32
CA ASN A 459 18.92 1.00 -5.67
C ASN A 459 18.78 1.11 -4.14
N GLY A 460 18.22 0.08 -3.49
CA GLY A 460 17.97 0.06 -2.05
C GLY A 460 16.75 0.87 -1.59
N GLU A 461 15.92 1.39 -2.50
CA GLU A 461 14.67 2.09 -2.18
C GLU A 461 13.47 1.15 -2.40
N HIS A 462 12.59 1.01 -1.39
CA HIS A 462 11.31 0.30 -1.52
C HIS A 462 10.23 1.25 -2.05
N ILE A 463 9.71 0.98 -3.23
CA ILE A 463 8.68 1.80 -3.88
C ILE A 463 7.44 0.94 -4.09
N ALA A 464 6.33 1.35 -3.48
CA ALA A 464 5.06 0.63 -3.51
C ALA A 464 4.01 1.41 -4.30
N ASP A 465 2.94 0.72 -4.72
CA ASP A 465 1.87 1.21 -5.60
C ASP A 465 2.28 1.35 -7.07
N SER A 466 1.50 0.74 -7.97
CA SER A 466 1.85 0.66 -9.39
C SER A 466 2.01 2.02 -10.08
N GLN A 467 1.33 3.07 -9.60
CA GLN A 467 1.39 4.41 -10.17
C GLN A 467 2.63 5.17 -9.71
N ILE A 468 2.93 5.08 -8.42
CA ILE A 468 4.14 5.66 -7.84
C ILE A 468 5.37 4.96 -8.44
N ILE A 469 5.31 3.63 -8.60
CA ILE A 469 6.35 2.83 -9.27
C ILE A 469 6.60 3.34 -10.69
N LEU A 470 5.57 3.39 -11.55
CA LEU A 470 5.73 3.84 -12.94
C LEU A 470 6.31 5.24 -13.01
N HIS A 471 5.86 6.15 -12.14
CA HIS A 471 6.40 7.49 -12.09
C HIS A 471 7.89 7.51 -11.71
N ARG A 472 8.27 6.80 -10.65
CA ARG A 472 9.65 6.74 -10.18
C ARG A 472 10.56 6.14 -11.25
N LEU A 473 10.10 5.10 -11.94
CA LEU A 473 10.81 4.48 -13.06
C LEU A 473 10.97 5.43 -14.25
N LYS A 474 9.91 6.17 -14.63
CA LYS A 474 9.96 7.18 -15.70
C LYS A 474 11.03 8.24 -15.40
N THR A 475 11.04 8.75 -14.17
CA THR A 475 12.01 9.76 -13.73
C THR A 475 13.43 9.20 -13.67
N HIS A 476 13.61 8.01 -13.07
CA HIS A 476 14.93 7.40 -12.88
C HIS A 476 15.60 7.01 -14.20
N PHE A 477 14.88 6.27 -15.05
CA PHE A 477 15.40 5.80 -16.33
C PHE A 477 15.25 6.81 -17.47
N LYS A 478 14.77 8.03 -17.18
CA LYS A 478 14.54 9.10 -18.17
C LYS A 478 13.75 8.62 -19.39
N VAL A 479 12.76 7.74 -19.15
CA VAL A 479 11.80 7.33 -20.18
C VAL A 479 11.17 8.61 -20.72
N LYS A 480 11.09 8.79 -22.05
CA LYS A 480 10.69 10.04 -22.73
C LYS A 480 9.39 10.64 -22.14
N VAL A 481 9.59 11.51 -21.15
CA VAL A 481 8.59 12.31 -20.43
C VAL A 481 9.21 13.69 -20.30
N ARG A 482 8.64 14.69 -20.98
CA ARG A 482 9.09 16.08 -20.84
C ARG A 482 8.40 16.65 -19.60
N ILE A 483 9.13 16.84 -18.51
CA ILE A 483 8.61 17.50 -17.31
C ILE A 483 8.52 19.01 -17.57
N SER A 484 7.33 19.58 -17.41
CA SER A 484 7.16 21.04 -17.33
C SER A 484 7.54 21.49 -15.91
N HIS A 485 8.63 22.26 -15.80
CA HIS A 485 9.06 22.89 -14.55
C HIS A 485 8.28 24.18 -14.29
N THR A 486 7.11 24.11 -13.64
CA THR A 486 6.50 25.28 -12.96
C THR A 486 5.73 24.83 -11.71
N MET A 487 6.42 24.21 -10.75
CA MET A 487 5.86 23.91 -9.43
C MET A 487 6.05 25.11 -8.50
N PHE A 488 4.98 25.82 -8.15
CA PHE A 488 4.69 26.54 -6.88
C PHE A 488 3.86 27.82 -7.08
N ALA A 489 4.01 28.54 -8.20
CA ALA A 489 3.29 29.79 -8.43
C ALA A 489 1.79 29.58 -8.74
N ASP A 490 1.45 28.50 -9.46
CA ASP A 490 0.10 28.31 -10.01
C ASP A 490 -0.92 27.75 -8.99
N LEU A 491 -0.44 27.02 -7.97
CA LEU A 491 -1.31 26.47 -6.91
C LEU A 491 -1.95 27.60 -6.08
N PHE A 492 -1.21 28.68 -5.84
CA PHE A 492 -1.74 29.87 -5.18
C PHE A 492 -2.76 30.59 -6.07
N GLN A 493 -2.54 30.63 -7.38
CA GLN A 493 -3.45 31.30 -8.32
C GLN A 493 -4.76 30.53 -8.52
N PHE A 494 -4.71 29.18 -8.55
CA PHE A 494 -5.90 28.32 -8.62
C PHE A 494 -6.71 28.32 -7.31
N LEU A 495 -6.05 28.31 -6.15
CA LEU A 495 -6.73 28.43 -4.85
C LEU A 495 -7.31 29.82 -4.61
N SER A 496 -6.68 30.88 -5.15
CA SER A 496 -7.20 32.26 -5.12
C SER A 496 -8.43 32.44 -6.02
N PHE A 497 -8.56 31.65 -7.10
CA PHE A 497 -9.72 31.69 -8.00
C PHE A 497 -11.00 31.15 -7.32
N ASN A 498 -10.85 30.20 -6.38
CA ASN A 498 -11.97 29.59 -5.66
C ASN A 498 -12.60 30.47 -4.56
N GLN A 499 -11.93 31.55 -4.13
CA GLN A 499 -12.53 32.51 -3.18
C GLN A 499 -13.42 33.56 -3.86
N ASN A 500 -13.40 33.69 -5.19
CA ASN A 500 -14.18 34.68 -5.93
C ASN A 500 -15.38 34.10 -6.71
N LEU A 501 -15.59 32.79 -6.72
CA LEU A 501 -16.76 32.16 -7.34
C LEU A 501 -17.96 32.16 -6.38
N LYS A 502 -18.59 33.33 -6.23
CA LYS A 502 -20.02 33.40 -5.86
C LYS A 502 -20.85 32.87 -7.03
N VAL A 503 -20.91 31.55 -7.22
CA VAL A 503 -21.90 30.93 -8.14
C VAL A 503 -23.24 30.83 -7.41
N ARG A 504 -23.84 31.99 -7.19
CA ARG A 504 -25.28 32.17 -6.90
C ARG A 504 -25.70 33.37 -7.73
N GLY A 505 -26.10 33.10 -8.96
CA GLY A 505 -26.55 34.09 -9.93
C GLY A 505 -26.31 33.60 -11.35
N ASP A 506 -27.39 33.31 -12.07
CA ASP A 506 -27.47 33.05 -13.51
C ASP A 506 -26.53 32.01 -14.13
N ILE A 507 -26.84 30.72 -13.93
CA ILE A 507 -26.51 29.68 -14.90
C ILE A 507 -27.70 29.52 -15.86
N GLY A 508 -28.13 30.62 -16.49
CA GLY A 508 -29.23 30.68 -17.46
C GLY A 508 -28.81 30.35 -18.89
N GLY A 509 -27.76 29.57 -19.09
CA GLY A 509 -27.26 29.15 -20.40
C GLY A 509 -27.69 27.71 -20.72
N LYS A 510 -28.27 27.48 -21.89
CA LYS A 510 -28.59 26.12 -22.38
C LYS A 510 -27.30 25.27 -22.38
N LEU A 511 -27.31 24.15 -21.65
CA LEU A 511 -26.27 23.12 -21.74
C LEU A 511 -26.15 22.66 -23.20
N LYS A 512 -24.94 22.75 -23.77
CA LYS A 512 -24.73 22.35 -25.16
C LYS A 512 -24.46 20.84 -25.22
N HIS A 513 -25.32 20.13 -25.94
CA HIS A 513 -25.20 18.73 -26.28
C HIS A 513 -25.42 18.54 -27.79
N PRO A 514 -24.68 17.66 -28.48
CA PRO A 514 -23.53 16.88 -27.99
C PRO A 514 -22.22 17.67 -27.99
N LEU A 515 -21.20 17.11 -27.32
CA LEU A 515 -19.80 17.55 -27.46
C LEU A 515 -19.34 17.44 -28.93
N PRO A 516 -18.29 18.18 -29.35
CA PRO A 516 -17.96 18.34 -30.78
C PRO A 516 -17.56 17.05 -31.51
N SER A 517 -17.09 16.04 -30.77
CA SER A 517 -16.68 14.76 -31.33
C SER A 517 -16.83 13.61 -30.32
N PRO A 518 -16.98 12.34 -30.77
CA PRO A 518 -16.99 11.17 -29.89
C PRO A 518 -15.73 11.08 -29.01
N LYS A 519 -14.59 11.53 -29.53
CA LYS A 519 -13.34 11.60 -28.78
C LYS A 519 -13.40 12.62 -27.64
N ASP A 520 -14.01 13.78 -27.86
CA ASP A 520 -14.20 14.78 -26.81
C ASP A 520 -15.19 14.31 -25.75
N GLU A 521 -16.25 13.59 -26.15
CA GLU A 521 -17.19 12.96 -25.23
C GLU A 521 -16.52 11.89 -24.37
N ALA A 522 -15.73 11.01 -24.98
CA ALA A 522 -14.94 10.01 -24.26
C ALA A 522 -13.94 10.65 -23.29
N LEU A 523 -13.27 11.73 -23.70
CA LEU A 523 -12.39 12.51 -22.83
C LEU A 523 -13.16 13.09 -21.64
N ALA A 524 -14.32 13.69 -21.89
CA ALA A 524 -15.13 14.29 -20.85
C ALA A 524 -15.58 13.25 -19.80
N ARG A 525 -16.03 12.07 -20.23
CA ARG A 525 -16.38 10.94 -19.34
C ARG A 525 -15.21 10.51 -18.47
N THR A 526 -14.01 10.51 -19.04
CA THR A 526 -12.79 10.10 -18.34
C THR A 526 -12.42 11.14 -17.27
N ILE A 527 -12.52 12.44 -17.58
CA ILE A 527 -12.27 13.55 -16.64
C ILE A 527 -13.25 13.51 -15.48
N GLU A 528 -14.55 13.36 -15.77
CA GLU A 528 -15.63 13.29 -14.77
C GLU A 528 -15.36 12.17 -13.77
N ARG A 529 -15.16 10.93 -14.26
CA ARG A 529 -14.89 9.77 -13.41
C ARG A 529 -13.62 9.87 -12.60
N THR A 530 -12.56 10.47 -13.16
CA THR A 530 -11.30 10.71 -12.43
C THR A 530 -11.51 11.72 -11.30
N THR A 531 -12.28 12.77 -11.57
CA THR A 531 -12.58 13.82 -10.59
C THR A 531 -13.39 13.25 -9.43
N GLU A 532 -14.44 12.49 -9.72
CA GLU A 532 -15.37 11.95 -8.72
C GLU A 532 -14.77 10.81 -7.88
N ASN A 533 -14.05 9.88 -8.50
CA ASN A 533 -13.61 8.66 -7.82
C ASN A 533 -12.21 8.78 -7.20
N HIS A 534 -11.34 9.63 -7.76
CA HIS A 534 -9.96 9.78 -7.30
C HIS A 534 -9.70 11.15 -6.67
N THR A 535 -9.81 12.23 -7.43
CA THR A 535 -9.45 13.57 -6.96
C THR A 535 -10.30 13.99 -5.75
N ALA A 536 -11.61 13.74 -5.78
CA ALA A 536 -12.50 14.04 -4.65
C ALA A 536 -12.09 13.30 -3.37
N MET A 537 -11.69 12.03 -3.47
CA MET A 537 -11.25 11.23 -2.31
C MET A 537 -9.95 11.78 -1.71
N VAL A 538 -8.99 12.18 -2.55
CA VAL A 538 -7.74 12.79 -2.08
C VAL A 538 -8.01 14.17 -1.46
N ILE A 539 -8.90 14.98 -2.05
CA ILE A 539 -9.32 16.27 -1.46
C ILE A 539 -10.02 16.05 -0.12
N PHE A 540 -10.91 15.07 0.00
CA PHE A 540 -11.58 14.78 1.28
C PHE A 540 -10.59 14.37 2.37
N LYS A 541 -9.55 13.62 2.03
CA LYS A 541 -8.45 13.31 2.95
C LYS A 541 -7.82 14.59 3.51
N PHE A 542 -7.40 15.52 2.67
CA PHE A 542 -6.77 16.76 3.12
C PHE A 542 -7.76 17.71 3.82
N LYS A 543 -9.00 17.80 3.32
CA LYS A 543 -10.03 18.72 3.84
C LYS A 543 -10.57 18.29 5.20
N ILE A 544 -10.68 16.99 5.44
CA ILE A 544 -11.37 16.44 6.62
C ILE A 544 -10.39 15.78 7.58
N VAL A 545 -9.47 14.95 7.08
CA VAL A 545 -8.57 14.16 7.95
C VAL A 545 -7.42 15.03 8.47
N GLU A 546 -6.78 15.81 7.60
CA GLU A 546 -5.63 16.67 7.95
C GLU A 546 -6.01 18.05 8.53
N SER A 547 -7.29 18.43 8.56
CA SER A 547 -7.67 19.74 9.11
C SER A 547 -7.30 19.83 10.59
N SER A 548 -6.48 20.83 10.95
CA SER A 548 -5.95 21.08 12.31
C SER A 548 -7.01 21.57 13.31
N GLY A 549 -8.30 21.42 13.00
CA GLY A 549 -9.43 21.82 13.83
C GLY A 549 -10.70 21.05 13.50
N ASN A 550 -11.76 21.34 14.25
CA ASN A 550 -13.11 20.82 14.00
C ASN A 550 -13.87 21.65 12.96
N ASP A 551 -13.27 22.68 12.37
CA ASP A 551 -13.93 23.74 11.60
C ASP A 551 -14.84 23.21 10.48
N TYR A 552 -14.40 22.20 9.74
CA TYR A 552 -15.21 21.57 8.71
C TYR A 552 -16.49 20.93 9.28
N VAL A 553 -16.37 20.28 10.44
CA VAL A 553 -17.51 19.67 11.14
C VAL A 553 -18.34 20.73 11.86
N MET A 554 -17.72 21.77 12.41
CA MET A 554 -18.38 22.91 13.03
C MET A 554 -19.27 23.66 12.04
N GLY A 555 -18.85 23.75 10.77
CA GLY A 555 -19.68 24.31 9.69
C GLY A 555 -20.90 23.46 9.32
N MET A 556 -20.88 22.14 9.59
CA MET A 556 -22.00 21.23 9.32
C MET A 556 -23.00 21.13 10.49
N ILE A 557 -22.57 21.35 11.74
CA ILE A 557 -23.42 21.20 12.93
C ILE A 557 -24.71 22.04 12.88
N PRO A 558 -24.71 23.31 12.44
CA PRO A 558 -25.94 24.10 12.31
C PRO A 558 -26.98 23.48 11.36
N SER A 559 -26.54 22.74 10.34
CA SER A 559 -27.43 22.07 9.37
C SER A 559 -28.09 20.80 9.92
N LEU A 560 -27.65 20.30 11.09
CA LEU A 560 -28.20 19.11 11.75
C LEU A 560 -29.37 19.43 12.68
N GLY A 561 -29.76 20.70 12.83
CA GLY A 561 -30.90 21.12 13.66
C GLY A 561 -30.70 20.93 15.18
N LEU A 562 -29.45 20.77 15.63
CA LEU A 562 -29.13 20.55 17.05
C LEU A 562 -29.07 21.88 17.84
N PRO A 563 -29.47 21.90 19.13
CA PRO A 563 -29.33 23.09 19.97
C PRO A 563 -27.86 23.48 20.15
N GLN A 564 -27.53 24.77 19.96
CA GLN A 564 -26.16 25.32 20.01
C GLN A 564 -25.40 25.01 21.30
N ALA A 565 -26.11 24.79 22.42
CA ALA A 565 -25.52 24.44 23.70
C ALA A 565 -24.74 23.10 23.68
N PHE A 566 -25.10 22.17 22.79
CA PHE A 566 -24.43 20.86 22.69
C PHE A 566 -23.26 20.85 21.69
N THR A 567 -23.11 21.89 20.87
CA THR A 567 -22.07 22.00 19.84
C THR A 567 -20.64 21.80 20.36
N PRO A 568 -20.22 22.38 21.51
CA PRO A 568 -18.85 22.22 22.01
C PRO A 568 -18.52 20.79 22.45
N ILE A 569 -19.54 20.03 22.89
CA ILE A 569 -19.41 18.66 23.39
C ILE A 569 -19.48 17.64 22.24
N LEU A 570 -20.39 17.87 21.29
CA LEU A 570 -20.62 16.98 20.17
C LEU A 570 -19.59 17.16 19.05
N ALA A 571 -19.10 18.38 18.82
CA ALA A 571 -18.17 18.65 17.73
C ALA A 571 -16.88 17.81 17.75
N PRO A 572 -16.18 17.60 18.88
CA PRO A 572 -15.00 16.75 18.93
C PRO A 572 -15.32 15.27 18.65
N LEU A 573 -16.46 14.77 19.16
CA LEU A 573 -16.90 13.39 18.96
C LEU A 573 -17.30 13.14 17.50
N PHE A 574 -18.13 14.00 16.92
CA PHE A 574 -18.52 13.93 15.51
C PHE A 574 -17.31 14.12 14.60
N SER A 575 -16.38 15.03 14.94
CA SER A 575 -15.13 15.21 14.20
C SER A 575 -14.29 13.95 14.20
N CYS A 576 -14.07 13.32 15.35
CA CYS A 576 -13.36 12.05 15.43
C CYS A 576 -14.06 10.94 14.61
N MET A 577 -15.39 10.84 14.70
CA MET A 577 -16.17 9.86 13.95
C MET A 577 -16.09 10.08 12.43
N ILE A 578 -16.28 11.32 11.97
CA ILE A 578 -16.23 11.70 10.55
C ILE A 578 -14.81 11.51 10.01
N LYS A 579 -13.77 11.95 10.74
CA LYS A 579 -12.37 11.75 10.36
C LYS A 579 -12.05 10.26 10.19
N ARG A 580 -12.48 9.42 11.13
CA ARG A 580 -12.32 7.95 11.04
C ARG A 580 -13.09 7.35 9.86
N ALA A 581 -14.33 7.79 9.63
CA ALA A 581 -15.15 7.30 8.53
C ALA A 581 -14.56 7.68 7.17
N VAL A 582 -14.14 8.94 7.00
CA VAL A 582 -13.50 9.44 5.77
C VAL A 582 -12.14 8.77 5.57
N SER A 583 -11.30 8.68 6.59
CA SER A 583 -10.02 7.97 6.52
C SER A 583 -10.20 6.52 6.07
N LYS A 584 -11.19 5.80 6.65
CA LYS A 584 -11.52 4.43 6.24
C LYS A 584 -12.03 4.36 4.80
N ARG A 585 -12.87 5.30 4.37
CA ARG A 585 -13.39 5.38 3.00
C ARG A 585 -12.25 5.60 2.00
N VAL A 586 -11.40 6.60 2.25
CA VAL A 586 -10.21 6.90 1.45
C VAL A 586 -9.30 5.67 1.33
N ALA A 587 -8.98 5.03 2.47
CA ALA A 587 -8.15 3.84 2.51
C ALA A 587 -8.75 2.66 1.73
N THR A 588 -10.08 2.53 1.72
CA THR A 588 -10.79 1.45 1.01
C THR A 588 -10.86 1.71 -0.50
N SER A 589 -11.08 2.96 -0.91
CA SER A 589 -11.26 3.33 -2.31
C SER A 589 -9.94 3.42 -3.06
N ILE A 590 -9.05 4.32 -2.63
CA ILE A 590 -7.81 4.65 -3.34
C ILE A 590 -6.56 4.03 -2.70
N GLY A 591 -6.63 3.60 -1.44
CA GLY A 591 -5.51 2.99 -0.71
C GLY A 591 -5.00 3.85 0.44
N ASN A 592 -4.13 3.29 1.28
CA ASN A 592 -3.54 3.96 2.42
C ASN A 592 -2.09 4.33 2.14
N PHE A 593 -1.82 5.59 1.79
CA PHE A 593 -0.50 6.09 1.42
C PHE A 593 0.07 7.05 2.46
N SER A 594 1.35 7.39 2.33
CA SER A 594 1.94 8.48 3.11
C SER A 594 1.36 9.84 2.70
N ASP A 595 1.47 10.85 3.56
CA ASP A 595 0.94 12.18 3.26
C ASP A 595 1.63 12.82 2.06
N GLU A 596 2.94 12.61 1.92
CA GLU A 596 3.70 13.08 0.75
C GLU A 596 3.28 12.37 -0.53
N ASP A 597 3.00 11.07 -0.49
CA ASP A 597 2.48 10.35 -1.66
C ASP A 597 1.08 10.85 -2.04
N PHE A 598 0.19 11.10 -1.06
CA PHE A 598 -1.12 11.71 -1.32
C PHE A 598 -1.00 13.11 -1.93
N LYS A 599 -0.08 13.95 -1.44
CA LYS A 599 0.18 15.29 -2.02
C LYS A 599 0.70 15.17 -3.44
N GLN A 600 1.58 14.20 -3.70
CA GLN A 600 2.10 13.96 -5.03
C GLN A 600 1.01 13.51 -6.01
N LEU A 601 0.10 12.63 -5.56
CA LEU A 601 -1.06 12.21 -6.34
C LEU A 601 -1.97 13.41 -6.67
N LEU A 602 -2.31 14.23 -5.67
CA LEU A 602 -3.16 15.41 -5.86
C LEU A 602 -2.55 16.43 -6.80
N ARG A 603 -1.26 16.75 -6.62
CA ARG A 603 -0.54 17.72 -7.48
C ARG A 603 -0.62 17.31 -8.94
N LYS A 604 -0.40 16.03 -9.23
CA LYS A 604 -0.46 15.53 -10.60
C LYS A 604 -1.87 15.57 -11.19
N ASP A 605 -2.90 15.33 -10.39
CA ASP A 605 -4.29 15.48 -10.87
C ASP A 605 -4.58 16.95 -11.22
N LEU A 606 -4.13 17.89 -10.39
CA LEU A 606 -4.28 19.32 -10.66
C LEU A 606 -3.47 19.78 -11.89
N ASP A 607 -2.23 19.29 -12.04
CA ASP A 607 -1.41 19.52 -13.24
C ASP A 607 -2.10 18.97 -14.49
N THR A 608 -2.73 17.79 -14.39
CA THR A 608 -3.52 17.19 -15.47
C THR A 608 -4.68 18.09 -15.88
N TYR A 609 -5.43 18.61 -14.91
CA TYR A 609 -6.55 19.52 -15.21
C TYR A 609 -6.07 20.83 -15.83
N ARG A 610 -4.96 21.41 -15.33
CA ARG A 610 -4.33 22.59 -15.92
C ARG A 610 -3.95 22.34 -17.38
N ASP A 611 -3.29 21.22 -17.66
CA ASP A 611 -2.77 20.90 -18.99
C ASP A 611 -3.89 20.56 -19.98
N LEU A 612 -5.00 19.98 -19.49
CA LEU A 612 -6.22 19.76 -20.29
C LEU A 612 -6.99 21.06 -20.56
N LEU A 613 -7.08 21.95 -19.56
CA LEU A 613 -7.68 23.29 -19.73
C LEU A 613 -6.90 24.12 -20.75
N ALA A 614 -5.56 24.03 -20.73
CA ALA A 614 -4.68 24.72 -21.66
C ALA A 614 -4.99 26.23 -21.79
N GLY A 615 -5.37 26.88 -20.67
CA GLY A 615 -5.72 28.30 -20.61
C GLY A 615 -7.14 28.66 -21.07
N LYS A 616 -7.97 27.68 -21.45
CA LYS A 616 -9.39 27.90 -21.80
C LYS A 616 -10.26 28.12 -20.56
N LYS A 617 -11.42 28.74 -20.76
CA LYS A 617 -12.41 28.98 -19.69
C LYS A 617 -13.04 27.68 -19.18
N PHE A 618 -13.30 26.73 -20.07
CA PHE A 618 -13.75 25.38 -19.76
C PHE A 618 -12.97 24.34 -20.60
N PHE A 619 -12.99 23.06 -20.20
CA PHE A 619 -12.20 22.00 -20.85
C PHE A 619 -12.43 21.90 -22.37
N PHE A 620 -13.66 22.19 -22.83
CA PHE A 620 -14.08 22.03 -24.22
C PHE A 620 -14.42 23.36 -24.93
N GLY A 621 -14.04 24.52 -24.36
CA GLY A 621 -14.26 25.83 -24.98
C GLY A 621 -14.59 26.93 -23.98
N ASP A 622 -15.43 27.89 -24.42
CA ASP A 622 -15.81 29.07 -23.63
C ASP A 622 -17.18 28.93 -22.93
N GLU A 623 -17.86 27.80 -23.11
CA GLU A 623 -19.17 27.46 -22.56
C GLU A 623 -19.12 26.20 -21.68
N ILE A 624 -20.08 26.05 -20.76
CA ILE A 624 -20.22 24.86 -19.91
C ILE A 624 -20.80 23.70 -20.72
N THR A 625 -20.17 22.53 -20.62
CA THR A 625 -20.57 21.30 -21.31
C THR A 625 -20.89 20.20 -20.29
N SER A 626 -21.88 19.35 -20.59
CA SER A 626 -22.24 18.16 -19.81
C SER A 626 -22.00 16.90 -20.63
N VAL A 627 -21.61 15.83 -19.96
CA VAL A 627 -21.34 14.51 -20.54
C VAL A 627 -22.55 13.57 -20.39
N SER A 628 -23.55 14.01 -19.63
CA SER A 628 -24.74 13.22 -19.34
C SER A 628 -25.98 13.85 -19.98
N SER A 629 -26.77 13.03 -20.67
CA SER A 629 -28.21 13.26 -20.84
C SER A 629 -28.97 13.14 -19.51
N PHE A 630 -28.30 12.70 -18.45
CA PHE A 630 -28.85 12.56 -17.10
C PHE A 630 -29.03 13.91 -16.38
N ALA A 631 -28.29 14.95 -16.80
CA ALA A 631 -28.47 16.31 -16.30
C ALA A 631 -29.86 16.87 -16.64
N ASP A 632 -30.53 16.36 -17.68
CA ASP A 632 -31.91 16.75 -18.02
C ASP A 632 -32.95 16.20 -17.02
N SER A 633 -32.58 15.23 -16.17
CA SER A 633 -33.46 14.66 -15.13
C SER A 633 -33.21 15.21 -13.71
N LEU A 634 -32.20 16.05 -13.53
CA LEU A 634 -31.74 16.55 -12.23
C LEU A 634 -31.79 18.07 -12.07
N PHE A 635 -32.33 18.80 -13.07
CA PHE A 635 -32.64 20.23 -12.99
C PHE A 635 -34.14 20.50 -12.86
#